data_AF-A0A1R4F0K6-F1
#
_entry.id   AF-A0A1R4F0K6-F1
#
_cell.length_a   1.000
_cell.length_b   1.000
_cell.length_c   1.000
_cell.angle_alpha   90.00
_cell.angle_beta   90.00
_cell.angle_gamma   90.00
#
_symmetry.space_group_name_H-M   'P 1'
#
loop_
_entity.id
_entity.type
_entity.pdbx_description
1 polymer ?
#
loop_
_entity_poly.entity_id
_entity_poly.type
_entity_poly.pdbx_seq_one_letter_code
_entity_poly.pdbx_strand_id
1 'polypeptide(L)'
;MDGAHILITGATGFVGQAVLEKLLSAYPTTTVTVLVRPRGQISGEDRIKRLIRKPVFASWRESVGDEAADRELARRVNVLEGDLGDVPDLPGDLDVVVHSASTVSFDLPINEAFASNVGGPVGLYEKIHASGSDPHVVHVSTCYVAGLRKGVSEETSLEHEVDWRVELDSARASLDRAEQDSRNPRRLAAFLSTATAEHGRAGAQAVSEAAEEARNSFVRESLVDAGRNRARTLGWPDVYTFTKALGERVAETSWGAEHRLSVVRPTIIESAFRHPYPGWIDGFKVADPLIAAYGRGMLPEFPAVADSILDVIPVDFVVNAILAAAATPPEPSAPNYYQVGSGLTNPLRFGRLYELVREYFEANPLSDAEGVVVKVPRWTFPHGPAVERSITRREQLVKSADRVLRRLPASDRTRSWSSTLYKAGRDLRTLRKFTDLYQPYTQTEVIFDDRNTRTLHDALPEDRKVEHGFDVAEIDWQVYLQDVHIPNVPGLLRERRSSSSGVQPVSAAALPRREDVVAVFDLQRTIARSTPVEHLLWAELQGGVRRWPGAMVGAVASAPTYLTADRRDRGEFIRRVMRRYAGRSEQEMRDLVAERLAPSLRANLHAEALARIAEHRAAGHRTVLVTGEIDVFVEPLGDLFDHIVAGKMDVDDEGNWTGHLAVSPLVGEARAAWLVRAAREHGWDLSSSFAYGDAYADRAWLDQVGNPTAVNPDTDLYAYARAKRWPVVTWSRTAESRLAPVWRAVRGRA
;
A
#
# COMPACT_ATOMS: atom_id res chain seq x y z
N MET A 1 4.23 20.22 37.77
CA MET A 1 3.00 19.63 37.22
C MET A 1 2.16 18.89 38.26
N ASP A 2 2.66 18.65 39.48
CA ASP A 2 1.85 18.04 40.55
C ASP A 2 0.58 18.86 40.84
N GLY A 3 -0.54 18.15 41.04
CA GLY A 3 -1.85 18.72 41.32
C GLY A 3 -2.59 19.29 40.09
N ALA A 4 -1.94 19.40 38.93
CA ALA A 4 -2.54 19.99 37.75
C ALA A 4 -3.54 19.05 37.05
N HIS A 5 -4.56 19.63 36.41
CA HIS A 5 -5.45 18.97 35.46
C HIS A 5 -5.03 19.33 34.02
N ILE A 6 -4.55 18.33 33.28
CA ILE A 6 -3.97 18.51 31.94
C ILE A 6 -4.85 17.86 30.87
N LEU A 7 -5.23 18.61 29.84
CA LEU A 7 -5.80 18.05 28.62
C LEU A 7 -4.70 17.71 27.62
N ILE A 8 -4.67 16.49 27.09
CA ILE A 8 -3.77 16.08 26.00
C ILE A 8 -4.60 15.73 24.77
N THR A 9 -4.34 16.43 23.66
CA THR A 9 -4.81 15.98 22.34
C THR A 9 -3.70 15.16 21.67
N GLY A 10 -4.08 14.10 20.95
CA GLY A 10 -3.11 13.27 20.25
C GLY A 10 -2.35 12.30 21.16
N ALA A 11 -2.92 11.97 22.33
CA ALA A 11 -2.32 11.07 23.32
C ALA A 11 -1.97 9.68 22.78
N THR A 12 -2.63 9.22 21.70
CA THR A 12 -2.30 7.94 21.05
C THR A 12 -1.17 8.03 20.02
N GLY A 13 -0.65 9.23 19.75
CA GLY A 13 0.47 9.48 18.85
C GLY A 13 1.82 9.25 19.52
N PHE A 14 2.90 9.35 18.75
CA PHE A 14 4.25 9.06 19.24
C PHE A 14 4.69 9.94 20.41
N VAL A 15 4.60 11.27 20.25
CA VAL A 15 4.93 12.21 21.32
C VAL A 15 3.88 12.17 22.42
N GLY A 16 2.60 12.17 22.06
CA GLY A 16 1.49 12.20 23.02
C GLY A 16 1.49 11.04 24.02
N GLN A 17 1.83 9.82 23.59
CA GLN A 17 1.91 8.68 24.52
C GLN A 17 3.12 8.77 25.44
N ALA A 18 4.23 9.38 24.99
CA ALA A 18 5.42 9.61 25.82
C ALA A 18 5.17 10.72 26.85
N VAL A 19 4.44 11.78 26.47
CA VAL A 19 3.95 12.80 27.41
C VAL A 19 3.02 12.17 28.45
N LEU A 20 2.05 11.36 28.01
CA LEU A 20 1.14 10.65 28.93
C LEU A 20 1.91 9.73 29.88
N GLU A 21 2.87 8.96 29.36
CA GLU A 21 3.72 8.08 30.18
C GLU A 21 4.51 8.89 31.21
N LYS A 22 5.19 9.97 30.82
CA LYS A 22 5.95 10.83 31.72
C LYS A 22 5.08 11.47 32.82
N LEU A 23 3.86 11.86 32.48
CA LEU A 23 2.88 12.38 33.44
C LEU A 23 2.45 11.30 34.45
N LEU A 24 2.22 10.07 33.98
CA LEU A 24 1.85 8.96 34.84
C LEU A 24 2.99 8.51 35.75
N SER A 25 4.22 8.47 35.24
CA SER A 25 5.40 7.97 35.93
C SER A 25 6.03 8.98 36.89
N ALA A 26 6.15 10.25 36.51
CA ALA A 26 6.89 11.25 37.27
C ALA A 26 6.02 12.22 38.11
N TYR A 27 4.71 12.27 37.88
CA TYR A 27 3.80 13.24 38.52
C TYR A 27 2.54 12.58 39.10
N PRO A 28 2.63 11.82 40.21
CA PRO A 28 1.57 10.91 40.69
C PRO A 28 0.25 11.59 41.09
N THR A 29 0.28 12.91 41.29
CA THR A 29 -0.89 13.70 41.68
C THR A 29 -1.61 14.37 40.50
N THR A 30 -1.03 14.36 39.30
CA THR A 30 -1.61 14.97 38.09
C THR A 30 -2.79 14.15 37.56
N THR A 31 -3.88 14.85 37.23
CA THR A 31 -5.03 14.32 36.49
C THR A 31 -4.88 14.66 35.01
N VAL A 32 -5.14 13.69 34.15
CA VAL A 32 -4.97 13.84 32.70
C VAL A 32 -6.28 13.52 31.99
N THR A 33 -6.80 14.47 31.23
CA THR A 33 -7.89 14.24 30.29
C THR A 33 -7.29 14.01 28.89
N VAL A 34 -7.68 12.94 28.22
CA VAL A 34 -7.19 12.62 26.86
C VAL A 34 -8.34 12.68 25.85
N LEU A 35 -8.17 13.45 24.77
CA LEU A 35 -9.09 13.46 23.64
C LEU A 35 -8.74 12.34 22.67
N VAL A 36 -9.67 11.39 22.48
CA VAL A 36 -9.43 10.17 21.69
C VAL A 36 -10.59 9.87 20.76
N ARG A 37 -10.29 9.77 19.47
CA ARG A 37 -11.27 9.36 18.45
C ARG A 37 -11.60 7.85 18.55
N PRO A 38 -12.87 7.42 18.54
CA PRO A 38 -13.21 6.00 18.45
C PRO A 38 -12.79 5.40 17.10
N ARG A 39 -12.56 4.08 17.04
CA ARG A 39 -12.16 3.38 15.80
C ARG A 39 -13.02 2.16 15.52
N GLY A 40 -13.97 2.30 14.59
CA GLY A 40 -14.94 1.25 14.29
C GLY A 40 -15.79 0.97 15.52
N GLN A 41 -15.74 -0.26 16.03
CA GLN A 41 -16.44 -0.65 17.26
C GLN A 41 -15.61 -0.46 18.55
N ILE A 42 -14.37 0.03 18.44
CA ILE A 42 -13.47 0.21 19.60
C ILE A 42 -13.66 1.63 20.16
N SER A 43 -14.09 1.71 21.42
CA SER A 43 -14.26 2.97 22.18
C SER A 43 -12.92 3.65 22.45
N GLY A 44 -12.95 4.96 22.73
CA GLY A 44 -11.80 5.72 23.18
C GLY A 44 -11.19 5.15 24.47
N GLU A 45 -12.02 4.73 25.42
CA GLU A 45 -11.56 4.06 26.65
C GLU A 45 -10.78 2.78 26.35
N ASP A 46 -11.30 1.92 25.48
CA ASP A 46 -10.63 0.68 25.09
C ASP A 46 -9.32 0.96 24.35
N ARG A 47 -9.28 2.04 23.56
CA ARG A 47 -8.03 2.48 22.92
C ARG A 47 -6.98 2.87 23.96
N ILE A 48 -7.35 3.59 25.02
CA ILE A 48 -6.43 3.98 26.11
C ILE A 48 -6.01 2.78 26.96
N LYS A 49 -6.94 1.87 27.31
CA LYS A 49 -6.62 0.61 28.00
C LYS A 49 -5.63 -0.25 27.21
N ARG A 50 -5.71 -0.25 25.87
CA ARG A 50 -4.71 -0.92 25.00
C ARG A 50 -3.41 -0.12 24.90
N LEU A 51 -3.48 1.21 24.88
CA LEU A 51 -2.32 2.10 24.79
C LEU A 51 -1.36 1.88 25.96
N ILE A 52 -1.86 1.80 27.19
CA ILE A 52 -1.04 1.59 28.39
C ILE A 52 -0.32 0.24 28.44
N ARG A 53 -0.68 -0.71 27.56
CA ARG A 53 0.01 -2.01 27.44
C ARG A 53 1.13 -1.98 26.41
N LYS A 54 1.35 -0.86 25.73
CA LYS A 54 2.46 -0.70 24.80
C LYS A 54 3.81 -0.61 25.54
N PRO A 55 4.92 -0.92 24.87
CA PRO A 55 6.26 -0.89 25.47
C PRO A 55 6.64 0.43 26.15
N VAL A 56 6.14 1.57 25.67
CA VAL A 56 6.44 2.89 26.28
C VAL A 56 6.13 2.92 27.78
N PHE A 57 5.06 2.27 28.22
CA PHE A 57 4.62 2.23 29.62
C PHE A 57 5.26 1.09 30.43
N ALA A 58 6.12 0.26 29.83
CA ALA A 58 6.64 -0.94 30.48
C ALA A 58 7.41 -0.61 31.77
N SER A 59 8.36 0.33 31.71
CA SER A 59 9.15 0.76 32.87
C SER A 59 8.28 1.27 34.03
N TRP A 60 7.24 2.06 33.71
CA TRP A 60 6.29 2.56 34.71
C TRP A 60 5.44 1.43 35.32
N ARG A 61 4.91 0.52 34.48
CA ARG A 61 4.10 -0.60 34.97
C ARG A 61 4.91 -1.57 35.82
N GLU A 62 6.17 -1.81 35.47
CA GLU A 62 7.10 -2.62 36.27
C GLU A 62 7.39 -1.98 37.63
N SER A 63 7.48 -0.65 37.69
CA SER A 63 7.80 0.05 38.95
C SER A 63 6.62 0.10 39.93
N VAL A 64 5.39 0.25 39.46
CA VAL A 64 4.20 0.32 40.33
C VAL A 64 3.44 -1.02 40.48
N GLY A 65 3.64 -1.95 39.55
CA GLY A 65 2.90 -3.21 39.45
C GLY A 65 1.61 -3.08 38.62
N ASP A 66 1.24 -4.16 37.92
CA ASP A 66 0.17 -4.14 36.90
C ASP A 66 -1.20 -3.69 37.43
N GLU A 67 -1.62 -4.18 38.61
CA GLU A 67 -2.89 -3.80 39.22
C GLU A 67 -2.89 -2.35 39.71
N ALA A 68 -1.75 -1.87 40.22
CA ALA A 68 -1.63 -0.49 40.67
C ALA A 68 -1.65 0.47 39.47
N ALA A 69 -0.97 0.12 38.37
CA ALA A 69 -1.02 0.90 37.13
C ALA A 69 -2.45 1.02 36.58
N ASP A 70 -3.23 -0.08 36.62
CA ASP A 70 -4.62 -0.06 36.17
C ASP A 70 -5.52 0.78 37.09
N ARG A 71 -5.29 0.76 38.42
CA ARG A 71 -5.97 1.64 39.38
C ARG A 71 -5.61 3.12 39.15
N GLU A 72 -4.34 3.42 38.94
CA GLU A 72 -3.87 4.78 38.68
C GLU A 72 -4.42 5.31 37.35
N LEU A 73 -4.51 4.47 36.32
CA LEU A 73 -5.17 4.83 35.07
C LEU A 73 -6.64 5.21 35.32
N ALA A 74 -7.40 4.36 36.01
CA ALA A 74 -8.81 4.60 36.29
C ALA A 74 -9.05 5.84 37.16
N ARG A 75 -8.10 6.16 38.05
CA ARG A 75 -8.18 7.30 38.96
C ARG A 75 -7.78 8.62 38.31
N ARG A 76 -6.77 8.61 37.44
CA ARG A 76 -6.10 9.82 36.96
C ARG A 76 -6.36 10.15 35.50
N VAL A 77 -6.84 9.20 34.70
CA VAL A 77 -7.01 9.41 33.26
C VAL A 77 -8.48 9.41 32.87
N ASN A 78 -8.96 10.58 32.46
CA ASN A 78 -10.30 10.74 31.91
C ASN A 78 -10.22 10.67 30.39
N VAL A 79 -11.14 9.95 29.75
CA VAL A 79 -11.18 9.83 28.29
C VAL A 79 -12.36 10.62 27.74
N LEU A 80 -12.07 11.60 26.89
CA LEU A 80 -13.06 12.30 26.09
C LEU A 80 -13.09 11.70 24.70
N GLU A 81 -14.23 11.13 24.32
CA GLU A 81 -14.42 10.62 22.96
C GLU A 81 -14.77 11.76 22.01
N GLY A 82 -13.94 11.93 20.97
CA GLY A 82 -14.14 12.98 19.98
C GLY A 82 -12.99 13.10 19.00
N ASP A 83 -13.15 13.97 18.01
CA ASP A 83 -12.12 14.30 17.02
C ASP A 83 -11.87 15.81 17.02
N LEU A 84 -10.73 16.24 16.50
CA LEU A 84 -10.43 17.68 16.38
C LEU A 84 -11.40 18.42 15.45
N GLY A 85 -12.07 17.72 14.53
CA GLY A 85 -13.11 18.30 13.68
C GLY A 85 -14.46 18.48 14.39
N ASP A 86 -14.66 17.82 15.54
CA ASP A 86 -15.87 17.88 16.37
C ASP A 86 -15.48 17.62 17.83
N VAL A 87 -14.86 18.65 18.42
CA VAL A 87 -14.31 18.58 19.77
C VAL A 87 -15.47 18.58 20.77
N PRO A 88 -15.56 17.61 21.70
CA PRO A 88 -16.62 17.58 22.71
C PRO A 88 -16.46 18.73 23.71
N ASP A 89 -17.46 18.92 24.57
CA ASP A 89 -17.35 19.92 25.63
C ASP A 89 -16.20 19.55 26.59
N LEU A 90 -15.37 20.55 26.88
CA LEU A 90 -14.16 20.38 27.67
C LEU A 90 -14.43 20.67 29.16
N PRO A 91 -13.66 20.05 30.08
CA PRO A 91 -13.74 20.35 31.50
C PRO A 91 -13.48 21.83 31.80
N GLY A 92 -14.20 22.41 32.76
CA GLY A 92 -14.04 23.81 33.17
C GLY A 92 -12.89 24.07 34.14
N ASP A 93 -12.16 23.03 34.55
CA ASP A 93 -11.10 23.04 35.56
C ASP A 93 -9.72 22.69 34.98
N LEU A 94 -9.50 22.97 33.70
CA LEU A 94 -8.21 22.72 33.04
C LEU A 94 -7.16 23.76 33.45
N ASP A 95 -6.00 23.30 33.90
CA ASP A 95 -4.83 24.16 34.16
C ASP A 95 -3.93 24.28 32.93
N VAL A 96 -3.79 23.19 32.18
CA VAL A 96 -2.88 23.10 31.02
C VAL A 96 -3.52 22.32 29.89
N VAL A 97 -3.30 22.77 28.65
CA VAL A 97 -3.64 22.02 27.44
C VAL A 97 -2.37 21.75 26.64
N VAL A 98 -2.02 20.48 26.46
CA VAL A 98 -0.96 20.06 25.53
C VAL A 98 -1.60 19.66 24.20
N HIS A 99 -1.51 20.54 23.21
CA HIS A 99 -2.01 20.28 21.87
C HIS A 99 -0.94 19.64 20.99
N SER A 100 -0.95 18.30 20.90
CA SER A 100 -0.01 17.52 20.08
C SER A 100 -0.68 16.70 18.97
N ALA A 101 -2.01 16.76 18.83
CA ALA A 101 -2.70 16.08 17.74
C ALA A 101 -2.37 16.71 16.39
N SER A 102 -1.80 15.93 15.48
CA SER A 102 -1.46 16.36 14.12
C SER A 102 -1.28 15.15 13.22
N THR A 103 -1.49 15.36 11.92
CA THR A 103 -1.16 14.36 10.89
C THR A 103 0.18 14.70 10.25
N VAL A 104 1.19 13.88 10.50
CA VAL A 104 2.55 14.03 9.95
C VAL A 104 2.65 13.27 8.63
N SER A 105 2.17 13.87 7.54
CA SER A 105 2.23 13.30 6.19
C SER A 105 2.46 14.41 5.17
N PHE A 106 3.55 14.33 4.40
CA PHE A 106 3.95 15.39 3.46
C PHE A 106 3.16 15.35 2.13
N ASP A 107 2.43 14.27 1.88
CA ASP A 107 1.59 14.00 0.71
C ASP A 107 0.11 13.81 1.08
N LEU A 108 -0.34 14.43 2.17
CA LEU A 108 -1.75 14.42 2.55
C LEU A 108 -2.56 15.33 1.61
N PRO A 109 -3.77 14.93 1.17
CA PRO A 109 -4.67 15.80 0.44
C PRO A 109 -4.88 17.14 1.17
N ILE A 110 -4.84 18.27 0.43
CA ILE A 110 -4.88 19.61 1.03
C ILE A 110 -6.08 19.81 1.97
N ASN A 111 -7.26 19.31 1.61
CA ASN A 111 -8.46 19.38 2.43
C ASN A 111 -8.30 18.65 3.77
N GLU A 112 -7.70 17.46 3.78
CA GLU A 112 -7.44 16.67 4.99
C GLU A 112 -6.36 17.33 5.86
N ALA A 113 -5.29 17.83 5.24
CA ALA A 113 -4.20 18.52 5.95
C ALA A 113 -4.69 19.77 6.69
N PHE A 114 -5.48 20.60 6.01
CA PHE A 114 -6.07 21.80 6.60
C PHE A 114 -7.12 21.47 7.67
N ALA A 115 -7.97 20.47 7.44
CA ALA A 115 -8.95 20.05 8.43
C ALA A 115 -8.28 19.62 9.76
N SER A 116 -7.18 18.86 9.67
CA SER A 116 -6.46 18.38 10.87
C SER A 116 -5.63 19.47 11.54
N ASN A 117 -4.78 20.19 10.80
CA ASN A 117 -3.73 21.02 11.38
C ASN A 117 -4.10 22.50 11.49
N VAL A 118 -5.20 22.94 10.86
CA VAL A 118 -5.71 24.32 10.95
C VAL A 118 -7.11 24.33 11.56
N GLY A 119 -8.04 23.57 10.98
CA GLY A 119 -9.41 23.44 11.49
C GLY A 119 -9.48 22.81 12.88
N GLY A 120 -8.62 21.84 13.17
CA GLY A 120 -8.53 21.19 14.48
C GLY A 120 -8.19 22.16 15.62
N PRO A 121 -7.10 22.94 15.52
CA PRO A 121 -6.82 24.02 16.47
C PRO A 121 -7.97 25.02 16.62
N VAL A 122 -8.63 25.43 15.52
CA VAL A 122 -9.80 26.34 15.60
C VAL A 122 -10.88 25.76 16.51
N GLY A 123 -11.34 24.53 16.23
CA GLY A 123 -12.38 23.89 17.04
C GLY A 123 -11.95 23.64 18.49
N LEU A 124 -10.68 23.32 18.72
CA LEU A 124 -10.14 23.16 20.07
C LEU A 124 -10.20 24.47 20.87
N TYR A 125 -9.71 25.59 20.31
CA TYR A 125 -9.68 26.86 21.03
C TYR A 125 -11.08 27.44 21.26
N GLU A 126 -12.00 27.27 20.31
CA GLU A 126 -13.42 27.60 20.49
C GLU A 126 -14.03 26.84 21.68
N LYS A 127 -13.72 25.54 21.80
CA LYS A 127 -14.21 24.70 22.91
C LYS A 127 -13.55 25.00 24.25
N ILE A 128 -12.27 25.37 24.25
CA ILE A 128 -11.61 25.85 25.48
C ILE A 128 -12.29 27.14 25.94
N HIS A 129 -12.50 28.11 25.05
CA HIS A 129 -13.19 29.35 25.39
C HIS A 129 -14.62 29.09 25.91
N ALA A 130 -15.37 28.19 25.25
CA ALA A 130 -16.72 27.82 25.67
C ALA A 130 -16.77 27.09 27.04
N SER A 131 -15.70 26.40 27.45
CA SER A 131 -15.62 25.75 28.76
C SER A 131 -15.51 26.74 29.94
N GLY A 132 -15.11 27.98 29.66
CA GLY A 132 -14.84 29.00 30.68
C GLY A 132 -13.51 28.82 31.43
N SER A 133 -12.68 27.84 31.05
CA SER A 133 -11.34 27.66 31.60
C SER A 133 -10.33 28.65 30.98
N ASP A 134 -9.27 28.99 31.71
CA ASP A 134 -8.13 29.82 31.25
C ASP A 134 -6.79 29.04 31.37
N PRO A 135 -6.65 27.88 30.70
CA PRO A 135 -5.45 27.06 30.83
C PRO A 135 -4.25 27.67 30.11
N HIS A 136 -3.05 27.31 30.55
CA HIS A 136 -1.85 27.49 29.72
C HIS A 136 -1.87 26.50 28.56
N VAL A 137 -1.90 27.00 27.32
CA VAL A 137 -1.82 26.15 26.12
C VAL A 137 -0.37 25.98 25.68
N VAL A 138 0.06 24.72 25.57
CA VAL A 138 1.29 24.32 24.88
C VAL A 138 0.93 23.75 23.51
N HIS A 139 1.13 24.53 22.44
CA HIS A 139 0.91 24.13 21.07
C HIS A 139 2.17 23.47 20.49
N VAL A 140 2.09 22.18 20.16
CA VAL A 140 3.22 21.45 19.55
C VAL A 140 3.21 21.64 18.04
N SER A 141 4.22 22.31 17.52
CA SER A 141 4.43 22.60 16.10
C SER A 141 5.64 21.82 15.55
N THR A 142 6.48 22.43 14.70
CA THR A 142 7.72 21.87 14.19
C THR A 142 8.68 22.97 13.76
N CYS A 143 10.00 22.79 13.90
CA CYS A 143 10.98 23.79 13.44
C CYS A 143 10.86 24.08 11.93
N TYR A 144 10.41 23.11 11.14
CA TYR A 144 10.28 23.23 9.69
C TYR A 144 9.16 24.18 9.24
N VAL A 145 8.38 24.77 10.16
CA VAL A 145 7.53 25.94 9.86
C VAL A 145 8.35 27.16 9.42
N ALA A 146 9.67 27.16 9.66
CA ALA A 146 10.61 28.10 9.07
C ALA A 146 10.56 28.15 7.54
N GLY A 147 10.07 27.08 6.88
CA GLY A 147 9.92 27.03 5.42
C GLY A 147 11.26 26.95 4.69
N LEU A 148 11.33 27.55 3.50
CA LEU A 148 12.51 27.57 2.62
C LEU A 148 13.49 28.72 2.93
N ARG A 149 13.43 29.29 4.14
CA ARG A 149 14.35 30.33 4.59
C ARG A 149 15.80 29.81 4.61
N LYS A 150 16.76 30.72 4.66
CA LYS A 150 18.19 30.40 4.76
C LYS A 150 18.80 31.12 5.95
N GLY A 151 19.73 30.47 6.62
CA GLY A 151 20.37 31.02 7.82
C GLY A 151 19.62 30.69 9.10
N VAL A 152 19.83 31.50 10.13
CA VAL A 152 19.32 31.22 11.48
C VAL A 152 17.83 31.54 11.58
N SER A 153 17.04 30.59 12.09
CA SER A 153 15.63 30.77 12.45
C SER A 153 15.51 30.93 13.96
N GLU A 154 15.12 32.12 14.41
CA GLU A 154 15.00 32.45 15.83
C GLU A 154 13.72 31.90 16.48
N GLU A 155 13.74 31.73 17.79
CA GLU A 155 12.60 31.34 18.62
C GLU A 155 11.61 32.48 18.82
N THR A 156 10.92 32.85 17.73
CA THR A 156 9.94 33.94 17.68
C THR A 156 8.68 33.54 16.90
N SER A 157 7.66 34.41 16.91
CA SER A 157 6.50 34.28 16.01
C SER A 157 6.94 34.27 14.55
N LEU A 158 6.23 33.53 13.71
CA LEU A 158 6.55 33.47 12.29
C LEU A 158 6.19 34.78 11.58
N GLU A 159 7.04 35.23 10.66
CA GLU A 159 6.75 36.37 9.80
C GLU A 159 6.10 35.88 8.50
N HIS A 160 4.78 36.00 8.39
CA HIS A 160 4.03 35.81 7.15
C HIS A 160 2.66 36.52 7.21
N GLU A 161 2.12 36.91 6.05
CA GLU A 161 0.82 37.58 5.93
C GLU A 161 -0.31 36.65 5.45
N VAL A 162 -0.05 35.35 5.34
CA VAL A 162 -1.05 34.38 4.86
C VAL A 162 -2.23 34.30 5.82
N ASP A 163 -3.43 34.62 5.32
CA ASP A 163 -4.69 34.49 6.06
C ASP A 163 -5.13 33.02 6.10
N TRP A 164 -5.05 32.42 7.29
CA TRP A 164 -5.42 31.03 7.51
C TRP A 164 -6.91 30.75 7.24
N ARG A 165 -7.80 31.75 7.39
CA ARG A 165 -9.25 31.57 7.16
C ARG A 165 -9.54 31.36 5.68
N VAL A 166 -8.97 32.21 4.84
CA VAL A 166 -9.09 32.11 3.37
C VAL A 166 -8.50 30.79 2.86
N GLU A 167 -7.34 30.39 3.37
CA GLU A 167 -6.72 29.13 2.96
C GLU A 167 -7.52 27.91 3.45
N LEU A 168 -8.07 27.93 4.66
CA LEU A 168 -8.92 26.86 5.19
C LEU A 168 -10.20 26.69 4.36
N ASP A 169 -10.87 27.78 3.99
CA ASP A 169 -12.08 27.74 3.17
C ASP A 169 -11.76 27.26 1.74
N SER A 170 -10.65 27.73 1.14
CA SER A 170 -10.16 27.25 -0.15
C SER A 170 -9.85 25.75 -0.13
N ALA A 171 -9.20 25.27 0.93
CA ALA A 171 -8.86 23.87 1.11
C ALA A 171 -10.12 23.01 1.27
N ARG A 172 -11.14 23.46 2.02
CA ARG A 172 -12.44 22.77 2.11
C ARG A 172 -13.12 22.65 0.74
N ALA A 173 -13.13 23.72 -0.04
CA ALA A 173 -13.70 23.73 -1.39
C ALA A 173 -12.85 23.01 -2.44
N SER A 174 -11.64 22.54 -2.11
CA SER A 174 -10.75 21.87 -3.07
C SER A 174 -11.25 20.49 -3.49
N LEU A 175 -11.90 19.75 -2.58
CA LEU A 175 -12.45 18.43 -2.86
C LEU A 175 -13.55 18.51 -3.92
N ASP A 176 -14.51 19.42 -3.75
CA ASP A 176 -15.60 19.60 -4.70
C ASP A 176 -15.08 19.99 -6.09
N ARG A 177 -14.07 20.87 -6.16
CA ARG A 177 -13.41 21.24 -7.41
C ARG A 177 -12.73 20.05 -8.09
N ALA A 178 -11.96 19.26 -7.33
CA ALA A 178 -11.29 18.08 -7.86
C ALA A 178 -12.29 17.02 -8.34
N GLU A 179 -13.39 16.83 -7.61
CA GLU A 179 -14.47 15.91 -7.96
C GLU A 179 -15.21 16.36 -9.24
N GLN A 180 -15.50 17.65 -9.39
CA GLN A 180 -16.07 18.22 -10.62
C GLN A 180 -15.14 18.06 -11.82
N ASP A 181 -13.85 18.39 -11.65
CA ASP A 181 -12.84 18.23 -12.69
C ASP A 181 -12.71 16.77 -13.13
N SER A 182 -12.72 15.83 -12.19
CA SER A 182 -12.61 14.39 -12.48
C SER A 182 -13.76 13.86 -13.33
N ARG A 183 -14.95 14.49 -13.25
CA ARG A 183 -16.16 14.12 -14.00
C ARG A 183 -16.35 14.89 -15.30
N ASN A 184 -15.36 15.68 -15.71
CA ASN A 184 -15.38 16.33 -17.01
C ASN A 184 -15.42 15.27 -18.15
N PRO A 185 -16.28 15.44 -19.18
CA PRO A 185 -16.41 14.48 -20.28
C PRO A 185 -15.08 14.08 -20.94
N ARG A 186 -14.15 15.02 -21.12
CA ARG A 186 -12.83 14.74 -21.72
C ARG A 186 -11.97 13.84 -20.83
N ARG A 187 -12.01 14.04 -19.51
CA ARG A 187 -11.26 13.21 -18.55
C ARG A 187 -11.87 11.83 -18.42
N LEU A 188 -13.19 11.74 -18.29
CA LEU A 188 -13.90 10.46 -18.26
C LEU A 188 -13.62 9.63 -19.53
N ALA A 189 -13.62 10.26 -20.71
CA ALA A 189 -13.24 9.59 -21.95
C ALA A 189 -11.78 9.11 -21.94
N ALA A 190 -10.85 9.88 -21.36
CA ALA A 190 -9.44 9.48 -21.24
C ALA A 190 -9.25 8.31 -20.26
N PHE A 191 -9.92 8.33 -19.10
CA PHE A 191 -9.91 7.22 -18.13
C PHE A 191 -10.49 5.95 -18.77
N LEU A 192 -11.65 6.06 -19.42
CA LEU A 192 -12.29 4.94 -20.11
C LEU A 192 -11.42 4.38 -21.23
N SER A 193 -10.80 5.25 -22.05
CA SER A 193 -9.91 4.84 -23.14
C SER A 193 -8.69 4.06 -22.62
N THR A 194 -8.06 4.57 -21.57
CA THR A 194 -6.90 3.92 -20.93
C THR A 194 -7.31 2.58 -20.30
N ALA A 195 -8.39 2.56 -19.53
CA ALA A 195 -8.92 1.36 -18.91
C ALA A 195 -9.33 0.30 -19.96
N THR A 196 -9.93 0.72 -21.08
CA THR A 196 -10.29 -0.18 -22.20
C THR A 196 -9.03 -0.78 -22.83
N ALA A 197 -7.98 0.01 -23.02
CA ALA A 197 -6.73 -0.46 -23.60
C ALA A 197 -6.01 -1.49 -22.70
N GLU A 198 -6.06 -1.29 -21.38
CA GLU A 198 -5.36 -2.14 -20.41
C GLU A 198 -6.19 -3.34 -19.95
N HIS A 199 -7.49 -3.15 -19.72
CA HIS A 199 -8.38 -4.13 -19.10
C HIS A 199 -9.51 -4.63 -20.01
N GLY A 200 -9.58 -4.18 -21.27
CA GLY A 200 -10.66 -4.58 -22.20
C GLY A 200 -10.81 -6.09 -22.39
N ARG A 201 -9.71 -6.86 -22.28
CA ARG A 201 -9.74 -8.33 -22.34
C ARG A 201 -10.45 -8.99 -21.17
N ALA A 202 -10.52 -8.30 -20.03
CA ALA A 202 -11.15 -8.82 -18.83
C ALA A 202 -12.67 -8.56 -18.79
N GLY A 203 -13.19 -7.68 -19.66
CA GLY A 203 -14.62 -7.39 -19.79
C GLY A 203 -15.00 -5.93 -19.52
N ALA A 204 -16.28 -5.63 -19.61
CA ALA A 204 -16.78 -4.26 -19.52
C ALA A 204 -16.83 -3.74 -18.07
N GLN A 205 -17.22 -4.60 -17.12
CA GLN A 205 -17.20 -4.28 -15.70
C GLN A 205 -15.76 -4.06 -15.21
N ALA A 206 -14.82 -4.90 -15.66
CA ALA A 206 -13.40 -4.76 -15.42
C ALA A 206 -12.86 -3.39 -15.87
N VAL A 207 -13.29 -2.92 -17.03
CA VAL A 207 -12.94 -1.60 -17.57
C VAL A 207 -13.60 -0.49 -16.74
N SER A 208 -14.87 -0.65 -16.36
CA SER A 208 -15.59 0.33 -15.54
C SER A 208 -14.95 0.52 -14.16
N GLU A 209 -14.59 -0.57 -13.49
CA GLU A 209 -13.92 -0.55 -12.18
C GLU A 209 -12.56 0.15 -12.27
N ALA A 210 -11.75 -0.20 -13.28
CA ALA A 210 -10.44 0.42 -13.49
C ALA A 210 -10.55 1.91 -13.85
N ALA A 211 -11.56 2.31 -14.65
CA ALA A 211 -11.81 3.71 -14.96
C ALA A 211 -12.20 4.52 -13.72
N GLU A 212 -13.02 3.94 -12.83
CA GLU A 212 -13.42 4.59 -11.58
C GLU A 212 -12.28 4.64 -10.56
N GLU A 213 -11.45 3.61 -10.46
CA GLU A 213 -10.23 3.62 -9.64
C GLU A 213 -9.24 4.69 -10.13
N ALA A 214 -9.06 4.83 -11.45
CA ALA A 214 -8.25 5.88 -12.05
C ALA A 214 -8.81 7.28 -11.74
N ARG A 215 -10.14 7.46 -11.78
CA ARG A 215 -10.79 8.72 -11.41
C ARG A 215 -10.56 9.07 -9.94
N ASN A 216 -10.75 8.11 -9.03
CA ASN A 216 -10.52 8.30 -7.60
C ASN A 216 -9.05 8.63 -7.30
N SER A 217 -8.12 7.95 -7.97
CA SER A 217 -6.69 8.24 -7.89
C SER A 217 -6.37 9.66 -8.37
N PHE A 218 -6.99 10.09 -9.48
CA PHE A 218 -6.84 11.45 -9.99
C PHE A 218 -7.33 12.51 -9.00
N VAL A 219 -8.48 12.32 -8.35
CA VAL A 219 -8.98 13.25 -7.31
C VAL A 219 -7.97 13.37 -6.18
N ARG A 220 -7.50 12.23 -5.66
CA ARG A 220 -6.50 12.20 -4.58
C ARG A 220 -5.21 12.91 -5.00
N GLU A 221 -4.64 12.57 -6.15
CA GLU A 221 -3.40 13.17 -6.66
C GLU A 221 -3.56 14.68 -6.88
N SER A 222 -4.70 15.12 -7.42
CA SER A 222 -4.98 16.55 -7.62
C SER A 222 -5.00 17.34 -6.31
N LEU A 223 -5.55 16.76 -5.23
CA LEU A 223 -5.57 17.40 -3.91
C LEU A 223 -4.19 17.44 -3.26
N VAL A 224 -3.38 16.39 -3.44
CA VAL A 224 -1.99 16.35 -2.98
C VAL A 224 -1.15 17.40 -3.72
N ASP A 225 -1.28 17.47 -5.03
CA ASP A 225 -0.56 18.45 -5.85
C ASP A 225 -1.02 19.88 -5.57
N ALA A 226 -2.32 20.11 -5.31
CA ALA A 226 -2.81 21.40 -4.87
C ALA A 226 -2.15 21.87 -3.57
N GLY A 227 -2.06 20.98 -2.57
CA GLY A 227 -1.38 21.27 -1.29
C GLY A 227 0.11 21.53 -1.46
N ARG A 228 0.80 20.65 -2.20
CA ARG A 228 2.23 20.78 -2.48
C ARG A 228 2.55 22.08 -3.21
N ASN A 229 1.82 22.39 -4.28
CA ASN A 229 2.06 23.59 -5.07
C ASN A 229 1.72 24.85 -4.27
N ARG A 230 0.62 24.85 -3.52
CA ARG A 230 0.24 26.00 -2.70
C ARG A 230 1.28 26.31 -1.63
N ALA A 231 1.72 25.28 -0.88
CA ALA A 231 2.80 25.43 0.10
C ALA A 231 4.07 26.05 -0.51
N ARG A 232 4.53 25.50 -1.65
CA ARG A 232 5.74 25.99 -2.35
C ARG A 232 5.60 27.42 -2.86
N THR A 233 4.41 27.81 -3.35
CA THR A 233 4.16 29.19 -3.80
C THR A 233 4.25 30.22 -2.67
N LEU A 234 4.08 29.77 -1.43
CA LEU A 234 4.14 30.60 -0.23
C LEU A 234 5.43 30.43 0.58
N GLY A 235 6.39 29.63 0.07
CA GLY A 235 7.71 29.47 0.70
C GLY A 235 7.82 28.31 1.69
N TRP A 236 6.87 27.37 1.74
CA TRP A 236 6.98 26.12 2.50
C TRP A 236 7.28 24.92 1.59
N PRO A 237 8.11 23.96 2.03
CA PRO A 237 8.51 22.82 1.18
C PRO A 237 7.34 21.88 0.85
N ASP A 238 6.39 21.72 1.78
CA ASP A 238 5.27 20.80 1.68
C ASP A 238 4.02 21.27 2.46
N VAL A 239 2.91 20.55 2.27
CA VAL A 239 1.62 20.86 2.90
C VAL A 239 1.64 20.71 4.43
N TYR A 240 2.50 19.86 4.97
CA TYR A 240 2.59 19.63 6.42
C TYR A 240 3.18 20.85 7.13
N THR A 241 4.36 21.29 6.70
CA THR A 241 5.02 22.49 7.23
C THR A 241 4.18 23.74 7.05
N PHE A 242 3.51 23.86 5.90
CA PHE A 242 2.58 24.95 5.62
C PHE A 242 1.39 24.97 6.61
N THR A 243 0.70 23.85 6.78
CA THR A 243 -0.46 23.78 7.67
C THR A 243 -0.09 23.89 9.14
N LYS A 244 1.10 23.45 9.55
CA LYS A 244 1.65 23.70 10.90
C LYS A 244 1.91 25.19 11.15
N ALA A 245 2.48 25.90 10.18
CA ALA A 245 2.69 27.34 10.30
C ALA A 245 1.35 28.10 10.46
N LEU A 246 0.32 27.71 9.70
CA LEU A 246 -1.02 28.27 9.87
C LEU A 246 -1.67 27.86 11.20
N GLY A 247 -1.41 26.65 11.69
CA GLY A 247 -1.85 26.19 13.02
C GLY A 247 -1.25 27.03 14.15
N GLU A 248 0.01 27.45 14.04
CA GLU A 248 0.61 28.41 14.97
C GLU A 248 -0.11 29.76 14.91
N ARG A 249 -0.41 30.27 13.70
CA ARG A 249 -1.15 31.53 13.56
C ARG A 249 -2.56 31.44 14.15
N VAL A 250 -3.23 30.30 14.04
CA VAL A 250 -4.50 30.05 14.71
C VAL A 250 -4.31 30.10 16.23
N ALA A 251 -3.30 29.42 16.77
CA ALA A 251 -3.03 29.45 18.21
C ALA A 251 -2.76 30.87 18.73
N GLU A 252 -1.95 31.65 18.02
CA GLU A 252 -1.67 33.04 18.36
C GLU A 252 -2.93 33.92 18.31
N THR A 253 -3.72 33.82 17.23
CA THR A 253 -4.85 34.74 17.01
C THR A 253 -6.14 34.34 17.73
N SER A 254 -6.37 33.06 17.96
CA SER A 254 -7.59 32.54 18.63
C SER A 254 -7.41 32.29 20.12
N TRP A 255 -6.17 32.24 20.63
CA TRP A 255 -5.90 32.01 22.05
C TRP A 255 -4.83 32.96 22.60
N GLY A 256 -3.63 32.92 22.02
CA GLY A 256 -2.45 33.65 22.51
C GLY A 256 -2.56 35.17 22.49
N ALA A 257 -3.57 35.74 21.82
CA ALA A 257 -3.84 37.18 21.81
C ALA A 257 -4.33 37.69 23.17
N GLU A 258 -5.02 36.85 23.95
CA GLU A 258 -5.62 37.20 25.25
C GLU A 258 -5.15 36.29 26.39
N HIS A 259 -4.64 35.09 26.06
CA HIS A 259 -4.34 34.03 27.02
C HIS A 259 -2.87 33.60 26.97
N ARG A 260 -2.51 32.65 27.82
CA ARG A 260 -1.13 32.12 27.93
C ARG A 260 -0.90 31.04 26.88
N LEU A 261 0.11 31.24 26.04
CA LEU A 261 0.47 30.34 24.94
C LEU A 261 1.97 30.09 24.87
N SER A 262 2.38 28.83 24.87
CA SER A 262 3.73 28.40 24.48
C SER A 262 3.66 27.59 23.20
N VAL A 263 4.55 27.86 22.25
CA VAL A 263 4.70 27.09 21.01
C VAL A 263 5.99 26.29 21.08
N VAL A 264 5.88 24.96 21.06
CA VAL A 264 7.04 24.04 21.10
C VAL A 264 7.24 23.44 19.71
N ARG A 265 8.37 23.75 19.09
CA ARG A 265 8.77 23.37 17.74
C ARG A 265 9.86 22.30 17.80
N PRO A 266 9.54 21.00 17.80
CA PRO A 266 10.53 19.96 17.63
C PRO A 266 11.03 19.85 16.18
N THR A 267 12.25 19.34 16.04
CA THR A 267 12.84 18.90 14.76
C THR A 267 12.45 17.44 14.46
N ILE A 268 13.24 16.66 13.70
CA ILE A 268 12.90 15.26 13.39
C ILE A 268 13.02 14.42 14.67
N ILE A 269 11.87 14.02 15.22
CA ILE A 269 11.82 13.28 16.48
C ILE A 269 12.12 11.80 16.24
N GLU A 270 13.16 11.31 16.90
CA GLU A 270 13.59 9.91 16.85
C GLU A 270 13.52 9.25 18.24
N SER A 271 14.11 8.06 18.38
CA SER A 271 14.03 7.23 19.59
C SER A 271 14.45 7.96 20.87
N ALA A 272 13.96 7.49 22.01
CA ALA A 272 14.37 8.03 23.31
C ALA A 272 15.87 7.89 23.55
N PHE A 273 16.49 8.92 24.09
CA PHE A 273 17.88 8.88 24.55
C PHE A 273 18.00 8.12 25.87
N ARG A 274 17.09 8.41 26.82
CA ARG A 274 17.08 7.86 28.18
C ARG A 274 15.71 7.33 28.59
N HIS A 275 14.64 8.09 28.37
CA HIS A 275 13.31 7.81 28.96
C HIS A 275 12.23 7.58 27.89
N PRO A 276 11.31 6.61 28.02
CA PRO A 276 11.12 5.67 29.15
C PRO A 276 12.21 4.61 29.29
N TYR A 277 12.93 4.34 28.20
CA TYR A 277 14.18 3.58 28.17
C TYR A 277 14.95 3.92 26.88
N PRO A 278 16.29 3.77 26.84
CA PRO A 278 17.08 4.08 25.66
C PRO A 278 16.63 3.28 24.42
N GLY A 279 16.46 3.96 23.30
CA GLY A 279 16.07 3.35 22.02
C GLY A 279 14.57 3.12 21.86
N TRP A 280 13.73 3.53 22.83
CA TRP A 280 12.28 3.42 22.67
C TRP A 280 11.79 4.26 21.47
N ILE A 281 11.04 3.63 20.56
CA ILE A 281 10.43 4.27 19.40
C ILE A 281 9.16 3.51 18.99
N ASP A 282 8.10 4.24 18.61
CA ASP A 282 6.82 3.62 18.23
C ASP A 282 6.67 3.48 16.71
N GLY A 283 7.24 2.42 16.15
CA GLY A 283 7.26 2.17 14.71
C GLY A 283 8.20 3.11 13.94
N PHE A 284 8.23 2.99 12.61
CA PHE A 284 9.10 3.82 11.77
C PHE A 284 8.73 5.30 11.81
N LYS A 285 9.74 6.14 12.05
CA LYS A 285 9.70 7.60 12.00
C LYS A 285 10.22 8.12 10.68
N VAL A 286 10.52 9.41 10.64
CA VAL A 286 10.88 10.07 9.38
C VAL A 286 12.22 9.53 8.90
N ALA A 287 13.26 9.36 9.72
CA ALA A 287 14.54 8.86 9.21
C ALA A 287 14.56 7.33 8.93
N ASP A 288 13.86 6.52 9.73
CA ASP A 288 13.99 5.06 9.70
C ASP A 288 13.79 4.39 8.33
N PRO A 289 12.77 4.75 7.52
CA PRO A 289 12.58 4.13 6.22
C PRO A 289 13.76 4.40 5.28
N LEU A 290 14.41 5.56 5.39
CA LEU A 290 15.59 5.92 4.61
C LEU A 290 16.80 5.11 5.07
N ILE A 291 17.02 5.01 6.39
CA ILE A 291 18.11 4.21 6.99
C ILE A 291 17.94 2.73 6.59
N ALA A 292 16.73 2.18 6.71
CA ALA A 292 16.43 0.80 6.34
C ALA A 292 16.61 0.54 4.84
N ALA A 293 16.20 1.48 3.98
CA ALA A 293 16.39 1.36 2.53
C ALA A 293 17.88 1.41 2.14
N TYR A 294 18.68 2.24 2.81
CA TYR A 294 20.13 2.30 2.64
C TYR A 294 20.80 0.99 3.08
N GLY A 295 20.49 0.48 4.28
CA GLY A 295 21.03 -0.79 4.79
C GLY A 295 20.69 -1.99 3.91
N ARG A 296 19.58 -1.94 3.17
CA ARG A 296 19.17 -2.95 2.18
C ARG A 296 19.77 -2.74 0.78
N GLY A 297 20.66 -1.76 0.61
CA GLY A 297 21.31 -1.48 -0.67
C GLY A 297 20.36 -0.93 -1.75
N MET A 298 19.16 -0.46 -1.37
CA MET A 298 18.15 0.00 -2.32
C MET A 298 18.42 1.43 -2.83
N LEU A 299 19.31 2.17 -2.18
CA LEU A 299 19.60 3.57 -2.46
C LEU A 299 21.05 3.69 -2.96
N PRO A 300 21.33 3.43 -4.25
CA PRO A 300 22.68 3.51 -4.78
C PRO A 300 23.26 4.93 -4.72
N GLU A 301 22.40 5.94 -4.89
CA GLU A 301 22.71 7.37 -4.78
C GLU A 301 21.50 8.07 -4.14
N PHE A 302 21.73 9.20 -3.48
CA PHE A 302 20.70 9.99 -2.83
C PHE A 302 20.98 11.51 -2.99
N PRO A 303 19.98 12.34 -3.33
CA PRO A 303 20.18 13.76 -3.61
C PRO A 303 20.15 14.60 -2.32
N ALA A 304 21.20 14.50 -1.52
CA ALA A 304 21.42 15.30 -0.32
C ALA A 304 22.66 16.19 -0.44
N VAL A 305 22.74 17.22 0.41
CA VAL A 305 23.95 18.04 0.55
C VAL A 305 24.71 17.58 1.79
N ALA A 306 25.95 17.14 1.64
CA ALA A 306 26.72 16.59 2.77
C ALA A 306 26.91 17.60 3.91
N ASP A 307 26.99 18.89 3.58
CA ASP A 307 27.21 19.97 4.54
C ASP A 307 25.93 20.49 5.19
N SER A 308 24.73 20.09 4.72
CA SER A 308 23.48 20.51 5.35
C SER A 308 23.32 19.86 6.71
N ILE A 309 22.79 20.61 7.67
CA ILE A 309 22.46 20.11 9.00
C ILE A 309 21.13 19.35 8.90
N LEU A 310 21.13 18.11 9.36
CA LEU A 310 19.91 17.34 9.54
C LEU A 310 19.59 17.30 11.03
N ASP A 311 18.63 18.11 11.42
CA ASP A 311 18.21 18.18 12.81
C ASP A 311 17.36 16.97 13.22
N VAL A 312 17.96 16.14 14.07
CA VAL A 312 17.32 15.01 14.74
C VAL A 312 17.27 15.31 16.23
N ILE A 313 16.20 14.92 16.92
CA ILE A 313 16.05 15.10 18.35
C ILE A 313 15.45 13.85 19.02
N PRO A 314 15.97 13.40 20.18
CA PRO A 314 15.35 12.34 20.96
C PRO A 314 13.97 12.72 21.49
N VAL A 315 13.02 11.79 21.47
CA VAL A 315 11.63 12.06 21.91
C VAL A 315 11.51 12.49 23.37
N ASP A 316 12.36 11.98 24.26
CA ASP A 316 12.37 12.39 25.68
C ASP A 316 12.78 13.84 25.88
N PHE A 317 13.65 14.38 25.02
CA PHE A 317 14.02 15.79 25.10
C PHE A 317 12.83 16.67 24.72
N VAL A 318 12.07 16.25 23.70
CA VAL A 318 10.83 16.93 23.29
C VAL A 318 9.77 16.86 24.39
N VAL A 319 9.58 15.70 25.01
CA VAL A 319 8.63 15.53 26.13
C VAL A 319 9.01 16.42 27.30
N ASN A 320 10.29 16.42 27.69
CA ASN A 320 10.77 17.23 28.80
C ASN A 320 10.63 18.73 28.52
N ALA A 321 10.93 19.18 27.30
CA ALA A 321 10.72 20.57 26.89
C ALA A 321 9.23 20.97 26.90
N ILE A 322 8.32 20.09 26.44
CA ILE A 322 6.86 20.32 26.52
C ILE A 322 6.41 20.50 27.96
N LEU A 323 6.88 19.64 28.88
CA LEU A 323 6.50 19.69 30.29
C LEU A 323 7.13 20.87 31.02
N ALA A 324 8.37 21.24 30.69
CA ALA A 324 9.02 22.42 31.23
C ALA A 324 8.32 23.71 30.77
N ALA A 325 7.94 23.78 29.49
CA ALA A 325 7.13 24.88 28.96
C ALA A 325 5.78 24.93 29.67
N ALA A 326 5.06 23.80 29.77
CA ALA A 326 3.79 23.72 30.49
C ALA A 326 3.86 24.26 31.93
N ALA A 327 4.95 23.93 32.64
CA ALA A 327 5.22 24.36 34.01
C ALA A 327 5.66 25.83 34.13
N THR A 328 5.99 26.50 33.02
CA THR A 328 6.51 27.88 32.98
C THR A 328 5.62 28.74 32.08
N PRO A 329 4.37 29.01 32.50
CA PRO A 329 3.43 29.77 31.69
C PRO A 329 3.92 31.19 31.43
N PRO A 330 3.83 31.70 30.19
CA PRO A 330 4.15 33.08 29.89
C PRO A 330 3.07 34.03 30.42
N GLU A 331 3.36 35.32 30.38
CA GLU A 331 2.33 36.35 30.58
C GLU A 331 1.26 36.25 29.48
N PRO A 332 -0.02 36.54 29.81
CA PRO A 332 -1.08 36.65 28.80
C PRO A 332 -0.70 37.62 27.68
N SER A 333 -1.11 37.32 26.45
CA SER A 333 -0.79 38.13 25.26
C SER A 333 0.70 38.19 24.87
N ALA A 334 1.58 37.43 25.54
CA ALA A 334 3.01 37.37 25.25
C ALA A 334 3.49 35.91 25.01
N PRO A 335 3.15 35.30 23.85
CA PRO A 335 3.49 33.90 23.61
C PRO A 335 5.00 33.63 23.62
N ASN A 336 5.40 32.49 24.19
CA ASN A 336 6.79 32.01 24.16
C ASN A 336 6.97 30.94 23.07
N TYR A 337 8.16 30.90 22.47
CA TYR A 337 8.52 29.96 21.41
C TYR A 337 9.78 29.19 21.82
N TYR A 338 9.75 27.88 21.61
CA TYR A 338 10.83 26.97 21.96
C TYR A 338 11.12 26.04 20.79
N GLN A 339 12.33 26.07 20.26
CA GLN A 339 12.81 25.17 19.22
C GLN A 339 13.63 24.04 19.83
N VAL A 340 13.06 22.84 19.85
CA VAL A 340 13.72 21.63 20.33
C VAL A 340 14.47 20.99 19.16
N GLY A 341 15.68 21.52 18.93
CA GLY A 341 16.57 21.14 17.84
C GLY A 341 18.03 21.17 18.26
N SER A 342 18.89 20.55 17.46
CA SER A 342 20.32 20.40 17.74
C SER A 342 21.21 21.34 16.91
N GLY A 343 20.66 21.95 15.87
CA GLY A 343 21.44 22.44 14.73
C GLY A 343 22.37 23.60 15.05
N LEU A 344 22.04 24.43 16.02
CA LEU A 344 22.93 25.51 16.45
C LEU A 344 23.96 25.03 17.49
N THR A 345 23.53 24.25 18.49
CA THR A 345 24.37 23.86 19.65
C THR A 345 25.23 22.62 19.40
N ASN A 346 24.66 21.58 18.80
CA ASN A 346 25.31 20.29 18.55
C ASN A 346 24.98 19.75 17.14
N PRO A 347 25.48 20.41 16.07
CA PRO A 347 25.05 20.15 14.70
C PRO A 347 25.40 18.75 14.18
N LEU A 348 24.40 18.01 13.72
CA LEU A 348 24.58 16.77 12.95
C LEU A 348 24.53 17.06 11.44
N ARG A 349 25.69 17.12 10.77
CA ARG A 349 25.75 17.24 9.31
C ARG A 349 25.31 15.95 8.63
N PHE A 350 24.61 16.04 7.51
CA PHE A 350 24.13 14.88 6.76
C PHE A 350 25.26 13.95 6.32
N GLY A 351 26.42 14.50 5.93
CA GLY A 351 27.61 13.71 5.61
C GLY A 351 28.08 12.85 6.78
N ARG A 352 28.11 13.42 7.99
CA ARG A 352 28.50 12.69 9.21
C ARG A 352 27.47 11.63 9.59
N LEU A 353 26.18 11.94 9.49
CA LEU A 353 25.11 10.95 9.69
C LEU A 353 25.27 9.76 8.73
N TYR A 354 25.48 10.03 7.44
CA TYR A 354 25.69 9.00 6.43
C TYR A 354 26.91 8.12 6.77
N GLU A 355 28.02 8.71 7.21
CA GLU A 355 29.20 7.95 7.65
C GLU A 355 28.87 7.01 8.80
N LEU A 356 28.21 7.51 9.85
CA LEU A 356 27.83 6.72 11.03
C LEU A 356 26.88 5.57 10.67
N VAL A 357 25.90 5.82 9.80
CA VAL A 357 24.96 4.80 9.32
C VAL A 357 25.68 3.76 8.44
N ARG A 358 26.59 4.21 7.56
CA ARG A 358 27.40 3.31 6.74
C ARG A 358 28.30 2.42 7.59
N GLU A 359 29.02 2.99 8.54
CA GLU A 359 29.89 2.25 9.46
C GLU A 359 29.10 1.20 10.23
N TYR A 360 27.90 1.55 10.70
CA TYR A 360 27.01 0.61 11.38
C TYR A 360 26.67 -0.60 10.50
N PHE A 361 26.23 -0.39 9.25
CA PHE A 361 25.86 -1.49 8.35
C PHE A 361 27.06 -2.21 7.72
N GLU A 362 28.24 -1.59 7.69
CA GLU A 362 29.49 -2.29 7.35
C GLU A 362 29.88 -3.27 8.47
N ALA A 363 29.64 -2.90 9.73
CA ALA A 363 29.86 -3.78 10.89
C ALA A 363 28.72 -4.80 11.10
N ASN A 364 27.47 -4.44 10.76
CA ASN A 364 26.26 -5.23 10.96
C ASN A 364 25.49 -5.38 9.63
N PRO A 365 26.04 -6.11 8.64
CA PRO A 365 25.43 -6.15 7.31
C PRO A 365 24.12 -6.95 7.30
N LEU A 366 23.15 -6.47 6.54
CA LEU A 366 21.87 -7.17 6.34
C LEU A 366 21.99 -8.23 5.24
N SER A 367 21.18 -9.29 5.34
CA SER A 367 21.03 -10.30 4.29
C SER A 367 19.82 -9.98 3.40
N ASP A 368 19.94 -10.26 2.09
CA ASP A 368 18.79 -10.23 1.18
C ASP A 368 17.88 -11.47 1.33
N ALA A 369 16.85 -11.58 0.49
CA ALA A 369 15.88 -12.68 0.60
C ALA A 369 16.49 -14.04 0.23
N GLU A 370 17.64 -14.03 -0.43
CA GLU A 370 18.42 -15.17 -0.87
C GLU A 370 19.57 -15.49 0.12
N GLY A 371 19.66 -14.76 1.24
CA GLY A 371 20.69 -14.94 2.27
C GLY A 371 22.06 -14.35 1.88
N VAL A 372 22.12 -13.56 0.81
CA VAL A 372 23.34 -12.89 0.37
C VAL A 372 23.52 -11.61 1.16
N VAL A 373 24.73 -11.45 1.71
CA VAL A 373 25.12 -10.26 2.46
C VAL A 373 25.07 -9.03 1.55
N VAL A 374 24.25 -8.05 1.93
CA VAL A 374 24.07 -6.79 1.22
C VAL A 374 25.29 -5.91 1.46
N LYS A 375 25.96 -5.50 0.39
CA LYS A 375 27.00 -4.49 0.44
C LYS A 375 26.37 -3.10 0.32
N VAL A 376 26.47 -2.30 1.37
CA VAL A 376 25.93 -0.93 1.36
C VAL A 376 26.70 -0.04 0.36
N PRO A 377 25.99 0.82 -0.39
CA PRO A 377 26.60 1.68 -1.39
C PRO A 377 27.35 2.86 -0.76
N ARG A 378 28.35 3.38 -1.47
CA ARG A 378 29.01 4.64 -1.11
C ARG A 378 28.36 5.80 -1.86
N TRP A 379 27.87 6.78 -1.12
CA TRP A 379 27.28 7.99 -1.69
C TRP A 379 28.33 9.04 -2.00
N THR A 380 28.17 9.68 -3.17
CA THR A 380 29.01 10.78 -3.66
C THR A 380 28.29 12.13 -3.62
N PHE A 381 27.06 12.16 -3.11
CA PHE A 381 26.19 13.35 -3.02
C PHE A 381 26.05 14.12 -4.34
N PRO A 382 25.60 13.47 -5.43
CA PRO A 382 25.38 14.15 -6.69
C PRO A 382 24.28 15.22 -6.58
N HIS A 383 24.44 16.30 -7.35
CA HIS A 383 23.44 17.37 -7.44
C HIS A 383 22.05 16.82 -7.83
N GLY A 384 21.00 17.32 -7.16
CA GLY A 384 19.61 16.84 -7.32
C GLY A 384 19.15 16.62 -8.78
N PRO A 385 19.35 17.57 -9.71
CA PRO A 385 18.94 17.38 -11.11
C PRO A 385 19.64 16.24 -11.86
N ALA A 386 20.83 15.81 -11.43
CA ALA A 386 21.50 14.65 -12.01
C ALA A 386 20.84 13.33 -11.58
N VAL A 387 20.48 13.23 -10.30
CA VAL A 387 19.75 12.07 -9.74
C VAL A 387 18.39 11.94 -10.40
N GLU A 388 17.64 13.04 -10.53
CA GLU A 388 16.31 13.03 -11.14
C GLU A 388 16.33 12.55 -12.60
N ARG A 389 17.31 13.02 -13.37
CA ARG A 389 17.54 12.56 -14.75
C ARG A 389 17.90 11.07 -14.82
N SER A 390 18.68 10.57 -13.87
CA SER A 390 19.05 9.16 -13.77
C SER A 390 17.84 8.27 -13.47
N ILE A 391 17.02 8.65 -12.48
CA ILE A 391 15.79 7.95 -12.10
C ILE A 391 14.82 7.92 -13.29
N THR A 392 14.54 9.07 -13.90
CA THR A 392 13.62 9.20 -15.04
C THR A 392 14.05 8.32 -16.22
N ARG A 393 15.36 8.28 -16.54
CA ARG A 393 15.90 7.43 -17.61
C ARG A 393 15.67 5.95 -17.31
N ARG A 394 15.91 5.50 -16.08
CA ARG A 394 15.69 4.11 -15.67
C ARG A 394 14.21 3.72 -15.71
N GLU A 395 13.31 4.62 -15.30
CA GLU A 395 11.86 4.40 -15.37
C GLU A 395 11.38 4.24 -16.82
N GLN A 396 11.87 5.08 -17.74
CA GLN A 396 11.55 4.97 -19.17
C GLN A 396 12.05 3.66 -19.78
N LEU A 397 13.24 3.20 -19.38
CA LEU A 397 13.79 1.90 -19.80
C LEU A 397 12.93 0.74 -19.29
N VAL A 398 12.53 0.74 -18.01
CA VAL A 398 11.66 -0.30 -17.44
C VAL A 398 10.29 -0.32 -18.12
N LYS A 399 9.67 0.85 -18.35
CA LYS A 399 8.39 0.97 -19.07
C LYS A 399 8.49 0.43 -20.51
N SER A 400 9.59 0.72 -21.19
CA SER A 400 9.82 0.24 -22.55
C SER A 400 10.04 -1.27 -22.59
N ALA A 401 10.81 -1.81 -21.64
CA ALA A 401 11.04 -3.25 -21.50
C ALA A 401 9.73 -4.02 -21.17
N ASP A 402 8.89 -3.49 -20.28
CA ASP A 402 7.59 -4.09 -19.95
C ASP A 402 6.66 -4.15 -21.18
N ARG A 403 6.61 -3.07 -21.97
CA ARG A 403 5.83 -3.03 -23.22
C ARG A 403 6.29 -4.09 -24.24
N VAL A 404 7.60 -4.30 -24.35
CA VAL A 404 8.17 -5.34 -25.23
C VAL A 404 7.85 -6.73 -24.68
N LEU A 405 8.01 -6.93 -23.37
CA LEU A 405 7.75 -8.22 -22.72
C LEU A 405 6.30 -8.68 -22.91
N ARG A 406 5.32 -7.77 -22.79
CA ARG A 406 3.89 -8.07 -23.01
C ARG A 406 3.54 -8.48 -24.45
N ARG A 407 4.44 -8.23 -25.41
CA ARG A 407 4.27 -8.67 -26.82
C ARG A 407 4.88 -10.05 -27.09
N LEU A 408 5.70 -10.57 -26.19
CA LEU A 408 6.35 -11.87 -26.34
C LEU A 408 5.46 -13.03 -25.87
N PRO A 409 5.61 -14.24 -26.44
CA PRO A 409 4.87 -15.41 -25.98
C PRO A 409 5.20 -15.78 -24.52
N ALA A 410 4.20 -16.29 -23.79
CA ALA A 410 4.38 -16.77 -22.42
C ALA A 410 5.28 -18.01 -22.38
N SER A 411 6.40 -17.91 -21.67
CA SER A 411 7.41 -18.95 -21.45
C SER A 411 8.07 -18.76 -20.09
N ASP A 412 8.81 -19.74 -19.59
CA ASP A 412 9.49 -19.63 -18.29
C ASP A 412 10.53 -18.49 -18.27
N ARG A 413 11.16 -18.22 -19.42
CA ARG A 413 12.08 -17.08 -19.58
C ARG A 413 11.34 -15.74 -19.48
N THR A 414 10.20 -15.60 -20.16
CA THR A 414 9.42 -14.34 -20.10
C THR A 414 8.82 -14.12 -18.71
N ARG A 415 8.43 -15.18 -17.99
CA ARG A 415 8.03 -15.09 -16.57
C ARG A 415 9.17 -14.63 -15.66
N SER A 416 10.38 -15.14 -15.85
CA SER A 416 11.57 -14.70 -15.09
C SER A 416 11.95 -13.24 -15.39
N TRP A 417 11.78 -12.79 -16.63
CA TRP A 417 11.99 -11.38 -16.98
C TRP A 417 10.90 -10.49 -16.40
N SER A 418 9.65 -10.96 -16.39
CA SER A 418 8.53 -10.27 -15.75
C SER A 418 8.79 -10.03 -14.27
N SER A 419 9.25 -11.05 -13.53
CA SER A 419 9.59 -10.86 -12.11
C SER A 419 10.73 -9.87 -11.89
N THR A 420 11.73 -9.89 -12.76
CA THR A 420 12.87 -8.97 -12.72
C THR A 420 12.45 -7.52 -12.98
N LEU A 421 11.66 -7.28 -14.04
CA LEU A 421 11.14 -5.95 -14.37
C LEU A 421 10.16 -5.44 -13.31
N TYR A 422 9.32 -6.32 -12.75
CA TYR A 422 8.42 -5.96 -11.66
C TYR A 422 9.20 -5.55 -10.39
N LYS A 423 10.31 -6.24 -10.08
CA LYS A 423 11.23 -5.85 -8.99
C LYS A 423 11.88 -4.49 -9.29
N ALA A 424 12.50 -4.33 -10.46
CA ALA A 424 13.13 -3.06 -10.85
C ALA A 424 12.17 -1.87 -10.85
N GLY A 425 10.96 -2.04 -11.38
CA GLY A 425 9.93 -0.99 -11.37
C GLY A 425 9.45 -0.64 -9.97
N ARG A 426 9.35 -1.62 -9.07
CA ARG A 426 9.04 -1.37 -7.65
C ARG A 426 10.15 -0.57 -6.98
N ASP A 427 11.40 -1.00 -7.15
CA ASP A 427 12.55 -0.38 -6.50
C ASP A 427 12.74 1.07 -6.98
N LEU A 428 12.52 1.35 -8.27
CA LEU A 428 12.52 2.72 -8.81
C LEU A 428 11.40 3.59 -8.23
N ARG A 429 10.17 3.07 -8.12
CA ARG A 429 9.07 3.81 -7.48
C ARG A 429 9.39 4.13 -6.02
N THR A 430 10.00 3.19 -5.31
CA THR A 430 10.46 3.40 -3.94
C THR A 430 11.54 4.48 -3.89
N LEU A 431 12.58 4.41 -4.72
CA LEU A 431 13.64 5.41 -4.81
C LEU A 431 13.11 6.82 -5.12
N ARG A 432 12.18 6.95 -6.08
CA ARG A 432 11.52 8.22 -6.39
C ARG A 432 10.75 8.75 -5.20
N LYS A 433 9.92 7.91 -4.56
CA LYS A 433 9.17 8.30 -3.36
C LYS A 433 10.09 8.83 -2.26
N PHE A 434 11.21 8.14 -1.99
CA PHE A 434 12.20 8.58 -1.02
C PHE A 434 12.82 9.93 -1.43
N THR A 435 13.26 10.04 -2.67
CA THR A 435 13.85 11.29 -3.19
C THR A 435 12.90 12.47 -3.02
N ASP A 436 11.66 12.35 -3.51
CA ASP A 436 10.67 13.42 -3.49
C ASP A 436 10.27 13.85 -2.06
N LEU A 437 10.25 12.89 -1.12
CA LEU A 437 9.80 13.10 0.25
C LEU A 437 10.87 13.79 1.11
N TYR A 438 12.12 13.37 0.98
CA TYR A 438 13.20 13.77 1.88
C TYR A 438 14.10 14.88 1.33
N GLN A 439 14.12 15.08 0.00
CA GLN A 439 14.98 16.10 -0.62
C GLN A 439 14.86 17.49 0.02
N PRO A 440 13.65 18.03 0.32
CA PRO A 440 13.54 19.36 0.92
C PRO A 440 14.22 19.47 2.30
N TYR A 441 14.24 18.36 3.04
CA TYR A 441 14.82 18.28 4.39
C TYR A 441 16.33 18.05 4.35
N THR A 442 16.83 17.27 3.39
CA THR A 442 18.28 17.01 3.21
C THR A 442 19.01 18.09 2.40
N GLN A 443 18.30 19.15 2.04
CA GLN A 443 18.83 20.33 1.35
C GLN A 443 18.45 21.63 2.09
N THR A 444 17.98 21.51 3.34
CA THR A 444 17.67 22.67 4.16
C THR A 444 18.95 23.43 4.48
N GLU A 445 18.87 24.76 4.38
CA GLU A 445 19.93 25.68 4.78
C GLU A 445 19.51 26.51 6.01
N VAL A 446 18.40 26.13 6.65
CA VAL A 446 17.96 26.73 7.91
C VAL A 446 18.75 26.12 9.06
N ILE A 447 19.19 26.97 9.98
CA ILE A 447 19.78 26.59 11.27
C ILE A 447 18.80 27.02 12.35
N PHE A 448 18.34 26.09 13.18
CA PHE A 448 17.36 26.37 14.23
C PHE A 448 18.06 26.89 15.49
N ASP A 449 17.77 28.11 15.93
CA ASP A 449 18.22 28.65 17.22
C ASP A 449 17.41 28.01 18.36
N ASP A 450 18.07 27.64 19.45
CA ASP A 450 17.54 26.95 20.63
C ASP A 450 17.80 27.75 21.92
N ARG A 451 18.08 29.05 21.84
CA ARG A 451 18.40 29.93 22.99
C ARG A 451 17.37 29.96 24.10
N ASN A 452 16.10 30.19 23.80
CA ASN A 452 14.99 30.15 24.75
C ASN A 452 14.81 28.73 25.29
N THR A 453 14.96 27.70 24.44
CA THR A 453 14.91 26.29 24.88
C THR A 453 16.03 25.96 25.87
N ARG A 454 17.27 26.39 25.62
CA ARG A 454 18.38 26.27 26.57
C ARG A 454 18.12 27.05 27.85
N THR A 455 17.61 28.27 27.75
CA THR A 455 17.25 29.07 28.93
C THR A 455 16.19 28.37 29.78
N LEU A 456 15.21 27.73 29.14
CA LEU A 456 14.18 26.92 29.79
C LEU A 456 14.77 25.69 30.48
N HIS A 457 15.73 25.01 29.84
CA HIS A 457 16.48 23.90 30.44
C HIS A 457 17.28 24.34 31.67
N ASP A 458 18.02 25.45 31.55
CA ASP A 458 18.92 25.93 32.60
C ASP A 458 18.15 26.41 33.84
N ALA A 459 16.91 26.86 33.65
CA ALA A 459 15.99 27.24 34.71
C ALA A 459 15.43 26.04 35.50
N LEU A 460 15.62 24.79 35.03
CA LEU A 460 15.21 23.61 35.79
C LEU A 460 16.03 23.48 37.09
N PRO A 461 15.40 23.04 38.20
CA PRO A 461 16.14 22.66 39.40
C PRO A 461 17.20 21.58 39.10
N GLU A 462 18.39 21.71 39.68
CA GLU A 462 19.54 20.81 39.42
C GLU A 462 19.21 19.33 39.70
N ASP A 463 18.42 19.05 40.73
CA ASP A 463 17.96 17.70 41.07
C ASP A 463 16.97 17.13 40.05
N ARG A 464 16.29 17.99 39.30
CA ARG A 464 15.33 17.59 38.25
C ARG A 464 15.97 17.44 36.88
N LYS A 465 17.14 18.04 36.61
CA LYS A 465 17.84 17.95 35.31
C LYS A 465 18.20 16.51 34.92
N VAL A 466 18.48 15.64 35.88
CA VAL A 466 18.80 14.22 35.59
C VAL A 466 17.63 13.50 34.91
N GLU A 467 16.39 13.77 35.33
CA GLU A 467 15.20 13.07 34.86
C GLU A 467 14.40 13.87 33.80
N HIS A 468 14.46 15.21 33.89
CA HIS A 468 13.68 16.15 33.08
C HIS A 468 14.56 17.09 32.25
N GLY A 469 15.87 16.85 32.18
CA GLY A 469 16.80 17.60 31.34
C GLY A 469 16.65 17.27 29.85
N PHE A 470 17.13 18.18 29.01
CA PHE A 470 17.04 18.12 27.56
C PHE A 470 18.15 18.92 26.88
N ASP A 471 19.34 18.98 27.50
CA ASP A 471 20.52 19.62 26.92
C ASP A 471 21.07 18.79 25.74
N VAL A 472 20.90 19.32 24.54
CA VAL A 472 21.36 18.69 23.29
C VAL A 472 22.88 18.56 23.19
N ALA A 473 23.65 19.30 23.99
CA ALA A 473 25.11 19.15 24.05
C ALA A 473 25.55 17.80 24.65
N GLU A 474 24.66 17.11 25.38
CA GLU A 474 24.93 15.79 25.96
C GLU A 474 24.86 14.64 24.93
N ILE A 475 24.36 14.90 23.72
CA ILE A 475 24.16 13.88 22.70
C ILE A 475 25.49 13.59 21.99
N ASP A 476 26.09 12.44 22.28
CA ASP A 476 27.09 11.84 21.41
C ASP A 476 26.38 11.16 20.23
N TRP A 477 26.49 11.76 19.03
CA TRP A 477 25.81 11.27 17.84
C TRP A 477 26.22 9.85 17.42
N GLN A 478 27.47 9.46 17.67
CA GLN A 478 27.93 8.12 17.33
C GLN A 478 27.26 7.09 18.24
N VAL A 479 27.33 7.30 19.55
CA VAL A 479 26.69 6.42 20.54
C VAL A 479 25.18 6.40 20.32
N TYR A 480 24.55 7.57 20.17
CA TYR A 480 23.12 7.66 19.99
C TYR A 480 22.66 6.91 18.73
N LEU A 481 23.32 7.09 17.58
CA LEU A 481 22.89 6.43 16.34
C LEU A 481 23.22 4.95 16.32
N GLN A 482 24.46 4.57 16.69
CA GLN A 482 24.96 3.21 16.52
C GLN A 482 24.56 2.27 17.66
N ASP A 483 24.43 2.78 18.89
CA ASP A 483 24.16 1.95 20.07
C ASP A 483 22.71 2.07 20.57
N VAL A 484 22.08 3.24 20.39
CA VAL A 484 20.74 3.53 20.94
C VAL A 484 19.65 3.45 19.87
N HIS A 485 19.77 4.17 18.76
CA HIS A 485 18.70 4.32 17.79
C HIS A 485 18.62 3.13 16.82
N ILE A 486 19.58 2.97 15.91
CA ILE A 486 19.52 1.98 14.82
C ILE A 486 19.28 0.54 15.33
N PRO A 487 19.93 0.06 16.41
CA PRO A 487 19.71 -1.29 16.92
C PRO A 487 18.28 -1.55 17.41
N ASN A 488 17.63 -0.51 17.94
CA ASN A 488 16.35 -0.64 18.65
C ASN A 488 15.13 -0.31 17.78
N VAL A 489 15.31 0.20 16.55
CA VAL A 489 14.18 0.47 15.65
C VAL A 489 13.49 -0.85 15.24
N PRO A 490 12.22 -1.07 15.64
CA PRO A 490 11.55 -2.33 15.38
C PRO A 490 11.42 -2.62 13.88
N GLY A 491 11.98 -3.76 13.45
CA GLY A 491 11.87 -4.20 12.06
C GLY A 491 12.84 -3.55 11.07
N LEU A 492 13.70 -2.64 11.52
CA LEU A 492 14.77 -2.06 10.70
C LEU A 492 15.82 -3.12 10.35
N LEU A 493 16.32 -3.81 11.38
CA LEU A 493 17.30 -4.90 11.26
C LEU A 493 16.68 -6.27 11.00
N ARG A 494 15.34 -6.37 10.96
CA ARG A 494 14.72 -7.63 10.56
C ARG A 494 15.16 -7.93 9.14
N GLU A 495 15.91 -9.02 9.00
CA GLU A 495 16.09 -9.65 7.72
C GLU A 495 14.71 -9.73 7.06
N ARG A 496 14.68 -9.42 5.78
CA ARG A 496 13.50 -9.73 5.00
C ARG A 496 13.42 -11.24 5.11
N ARG A 497 12.61 -11.74 6.06
CA ARG A 497 12.13 -13.11 6.01
C ARG A 497 11.76 -13.22 4.54
N SER A 498 12.46 -14.11 3.82
CA SER A 498 11.80 -14.67 2.66
C SER A 498 10.44 -14.98 3.24
N SER A 499 9.42 -14.38 2.66
CA SER A 499 8.14 -15.02 2.79
C SER A 499 8.45 -16.40 2.22
N SER A 500 8.82 -17.31 3.13
CA SER A 500 8.65 -18.74 3.15
C SER A 500 7.22 -19.04 3.61
N SER A 501 6.37 -18.01 3.75
CA SER A 501 5.27 -17.98 2.79
C SER A 501 5.82 -17.61 1.41
N GLY A 502 6.69 -18.43 0.80
CA GLY A 502 6.17 -19.58 0.13
C GLY A 502 4.69 -19.28 -0.14
N VAL A 503 4.35 -19.01 -1.37
CA VAL A 503 3.38 -20.00 -1.85
C VAL A 503 4.07 -21.30 -1.48
N GLN A 504 3.73 -21.90 -0.31
CA GLN A 504 3.94 -23.31 -0.13
C GLN A 504 3.45 -23.78 -1.48
N PRO A 505 4.29 -24.41 -2.33
CA PRO A 505 3.69 -25.12 -3.46
C PRO A 505 2.53 -25.84 -2.80
N VAL A 506 1.28 -25.57 -3.20
CA VAL A 506 0.12 -26.06 -2.45
C VAL A 506 0.25 -27.58 -2.52
N SER A 507 1.00 -28.11 -1.57
CA SER A 507 1.52 -29.45 -1.53
C SER A 507 0.61 -30.04 -0.52
N ALA A 508 -0.48 -30.59 -1.04
CA ALA A 508 -1.34 -31.48 -0.31
C ALA A 508 -1.77 -30.96 1.08
N ALA A 509 -2.11 -29.67 1.22
CA ALA A 509 -3.10 -29.34 2.24
C ALA A 509 -4.35 -30.11 1.85
N ALA A 510 -4.76 -31.08 2.67
CA ALA A 510 -5.89 -31.93 2.38
C ALA A 510 -7.11 -31.05 2.07
N LEU A 511 -7.73 -31.25 0.92
CA LEU A 511 -8.93 -30.52 0.55
C LEU A 511 -10.01 -30.75 1.62
N PRO A 512 -10.73 -29.69 2.05
CA PRO A 512 -11.72 -29.82 3.11
C PRO A 512 -12.84 -30.76 2.67
N ARG A 513 -13.12 -31.82 3.43
CA ARG A 513 -14.20 -32.75 3.05
C ARG A 513 -15.57 -32.12 3.27
N ARG A 514 -16.18 -31.61 2.21
CA ARG A 514 -17.42 -30.83 2.21
C ARG A 514 -18.16 -30.97 0.89
N GLU A 515 -19.48 -31.02 0.93
CA GLU A 515 -20.35 -31.17 -0.25
C GLU A 515 -20.85 -29.83 -0.81
N ASP A 516 -20.74 -28.75 -0.02
CA ASP A 516 -21.12 -27.39 -0.39
C ASP A 516 -19.99 -26.62 -1.11
N VAL A 517 -18.93 -27.33 -1.55
CA VAL A 517 -17.76 -26.75 -2.20
C VAL A 517 -17.75 -27.08 -3.69
N VAL A 518 -17.44 -26.10 -4.52
CA VAL A 518 -17.26 -26.28 -5.97
C VAL A 518 -15.79 -26.08 -6.38
N ALA A 519 -15.32 -26.88 -7.33
CA ALA A 519 -14.04 -26.75 -8.00
C ALA A 519 -14.28 -26.52 -9.48
N VAL A 520 -13.96 -25.31 -9.93
CA VAL A 520 -14.26 -24.82 -11.27
C VAL A 520 -12.97 -24.73 -12.09
N PHE A 521 -12.99 -25.26 -13.31
CA PHE A 521 -11.81 -25.35 -14.17
C PHE A 521 -12.07 -24.74 -15.54
N ASP A 522 -11.10 -23.98 -16.07
CA ASP A 522 -11.04 -23.68 -17.50
C ASP A 522 -10.41 -24.85 -18.28
N LEU A 523 -10.73 -24.95 -19.57
CA LEU A 523 -10.22 -26.02 -20.43
C LEU A 523 -8.81 -25.73 -20.99
N GLN A 524 -8.57 -24.52 -21.52
CA GLN A 524 -7.43 -24.24 -22.39
C GLN A 524 -6.20 -23.89 -21.55
N ARG A 525 -5.05 -24.54 -21.79
CA ARG A 525 -3.78 -24.44 -21.02
C ARG A 525 -3.90 -24.66 -19.50
N THR A 526 -5.11 -24.87 -19.01
CA THR A 526 -5.47 -25.25 -17.65
C THR A 526 -5.61 -26.76 -17.59
N ILE A 527 -6.58 -27.38 -18.27
CA ILE A 527 -6.73 -28.84 -18.29
C ILE A 527 -6.05 -29.46 -19.53
N ALA A 528 -6.10 -28.80 -20.69
CA ALA A 528 -5.56 -29.30 -21.96
C ALA A 528 -4.43 -28.41 -22.51
N ARG A 529 -3.41 -29.02 -23.12
CA ARG A 529 -2.23 -28.31 -23.66
C ARG A 529 -2.53 -27.40 -24.86
N SER A 530 -3.55 -27.74 -25.64
CA SER A 530 -3.86 -27.18 -26.97
C SER A 530 -4.61 -25.85 -26.93
N THR A 531 -4.38 -25.01 -27.95
CA THR A 531 -5.16 -23.79 -28.19
C THR A 531 -6.41 -24.06 -29.04
N PRO A 532 -7.47 -23.24 -28.93
CA PRO A 532 -8.70 -23.33 -29.74
C PRO A 532 -8.44 -23.24 -31.25
N VAL A 533 -7.39 -22.49 -31.63
CA VAL A 533 -6.92 -22.37 -33.01
C VAL A 533 -6.35 -23.70 -33.52
N GLU A 534 -5.68 -24.49 -32.69
CA GLU A 534 -5.20 -25.83 -33.07
C GLU A 534 -6.36 -26.79 -33.30
N HIS A 535 -7.38 -26.80 -32.44
CA HIS A 535 -8.58 -27.65 -32.63
C HIS A 535 -9.32 -27.32 -33.93
N LEU A 536 -9.44 -26.02 -34.22
CA LEU A 536 -10.06 -25.54 -35.45
C LEU A 536 -9.24 -25.89 -36.71
N LEU A 537 -7.91 -25.71 -36.65
CA LEU A 537 -7.00 -26.12 -37.72
C LEU A 537 -7.03 -27.64 -37.95
N TRP A 538 -7.09 -28.43 -36.87
CA TRP A 538 -7.18 -29.89 -36.95
C TRP A 538 -8.51 -30.37 -37.53
N ALA A 539 -9.62 -29.73 -37.15
CA ALA A 539 -10.94 -30.00 -37.72
C ALA A 539 -11.01 -29.66 -39.22
N GLU A 540 -10.42 -28.53 -39.64
CA GLU A 540 -10.35 -28.17 -41.07
C GLU A 540 -9.39 -29.07 -41.87
N LEU A 541 -8.27 -29.52 -41.28
CA LEU A 541 -7.28 -30.38 -41.93
C LEU A 541 -7.78 -31.80 -42.20
N GLN A 542 -8.84 -32.28 -41.52
CA GLN A 542 -9.36 -33.64 -41.71
C GLN A 542 -10.63 -33.74 -42.58
N GLY A 543 -11.16 -32.62 -43.10
CA GLY A 543 -12.37 -32.56 -43.93
C GLY A 543 -12.28 -33.13 -45.36
N GLY A 544 -11.32 -34.01 -45.64
CA GLY A 544 -11.21 -34.72 -46.93
C GLY A 544 -10.24 -34.11 -47.95
N VAL A 545 -9.44 -34.99 -48.54
CA VAL A 545 -8.23 -34.76 -49.38
C VAL A 545 -8.52 -34.14 -50.77
N ARG A 546 -9.55 -33.30 -50.96
CA ARG A 546 -9.94 -32.79 -52.30
C ARG A 546 -10.04 -31.28 -52.51
N ARG A 547 -9.74 -30.43 -51.51
CA ARG A 547 -9.70 -28.94 -51.69
C ARG A 547 -8.48 -28.32 -51.00
N TRP A 548 -7.28 -28.52 -51.53
CA TRP A 548 -6.03 -28.31 -50.76
C TRP A 548 -5.19 -27.02 -50.97
N PRO A 549 -5.37 -26.15 -51.99
CA PRO A 549 -4.59 -24.88 -52.01
C PRO A 549 -5.30 -23.65 -51.42
N GLY A 550 -6.60 -23.44 -51.72
CA GLY A 550 -7.28 -22.17 -51.39
C GLY A 550 -7.67 -22.00 -49.92
N ALA A 551 -7.99 -23.09 -49.23
CA ALA A 551 -8.44 -23.06 -47.83
C ALA A 551 -7.30 -22.70 -46.86
N MET A 552 -6.08 -23.22 -47.10
CA MET A 552 -4.91 -22.88 -46.29
C MET A 552 -4.49 -21.42 -46.46
N VAL A 553 -4.53 -20.88 -47.68
CA VAL A 553 -4.21 -19.46 -47.94
C VAL A 553 -5.24 -18.55 -47.28
N GLY A 554 -6.53 -18.90 -47.33
CA GLY A 554 -7.60 -18.16 -46.64
C GLY A 554 -7.47 -18.20 -45.11
N ALA A 555 -7.18 -19.36 -44.52
CA ALA A 555 -7.00 -19.51 -43.07
C ALA A 555 -5.74 -18.80 -42.54
N VAL A 556 -4.62 -18.87 -43.27
CA VAL A 556 -3.37 -18.19 -42.91
C VAL A 556 -3.48 -16.67 -43.13
N ALA A 557 -4.12 -16.21 -44.20
CA ALA A 557 -4.32 -14.78 -44.46
C ALA A 557 -5.29 -14.12 -43.46
N SER A 558 -6.20 -14.89 -42.88
CA SER A 558 -7.15 -14.41 -41.86
C SER A 558 -6.64 -14.58 -40.43
N ALA A 559 -5.55 -15.34 -40.20
CA ALA A 559 -4.94 -15.55 -38.89
C ALA A 559 -4.58 -14.25 -38.13
N PRO A 560 -4.01 -13.20 -38.75
CA PRO A 560 -3.76 -11.93 -38.06
C PRO A 560 -5.06 -11.27 -37.59
N THR A 561 -6.10 -11.28 -38.43
CA THR A 561 -7.42 -10.73 -38.10
C THR A 561 -8.08 -11.52 -36.96
N TYR A 562 -7.92 -12.85 -36.94
CA TYR A 562 -8.41 -13.72 -35.87
C TYR A 562 -7.67 -13.51 -34.55
N LEU A 563 -6.35 -13.40 -34.58
CA LEU A 563 -5.53 -13.08 -33.40
C LEU A 563 -5.84 -11.68 -32.85
N THR A 564 -6.23 -10.74 -33.72
CA THR A 564 -6.61 -9.38 -33.30
C THR A 564 -8.04 -9.36 -32.72
N ALA A 565 -8.95 -10.16 -33.27
CA ALA A 565 -10.32 -10.31 -32.76
C ALA A 565 -10.35 -11.03 -31.41
N ASP A 566 -9.63 -12.15 -31.27
CA ASP A 566 -9.46 -12.89 -30.01
C ASP A 566 -8.89 -12.01 -28.88
N ARG A 567 -7.98 -11.09 -29.23
CA ARG A 567 -7.39 -10.12 -28.30
C ARG A 567 -8.31 -8.96 -27.91
N ARG A 568 -9.43 -8.74 -28.61
CA ARG A 568 -10.37 -7.63 -28.37
C ARG A 568 -11.69 -8.12 -27.75
N ASP A 569 -12.30 -9.13 -28.34
CA ASP A 569 -13.55 -9.74 -27.87
C ASP A 569 -13.55 -11.23 -28.28
N ARG A 570 -13.36 -12.08 -27.28
CA ARG A 570 -13.31 -13.53 -27.42
C ARG A 570 -14.67 -14.13 -27.80
N GLY A 571 -15.78 -13.51 -27.39
CA GLY A 571 -17.13 -13.93 -27.78
C GLY A 571 -17.40 -13.68 -29.26
N GLU A 572 -16.99 -12.51 -29.77
CA GLU A 572 -17.12 -12.19 -31.20
C GLU A 572 -16.23 -13.06 -32.09
N PHE A 573 -15.04 -13.41 -31.60
CA PHE A 573 -14.20 -14.41 -32.24
C PHE A 573 -14.92 -15.75 -32.39
N ILE A 574 -15.51 -16.28 -31.29
CA ILE A 574 -16.26 -17.54 -31.31
C ILE A 574 -17.42 -17.45 -32.31
N ARG A 575 -18.24 -16.39 -32.25
CA ARG A 575 -19.36 -16.20 -33.20
C ARG A 575 -18.88 -16.23 -34.66
N ARG A 576 -17.79 -15.52 -34.98
CA ARG A 576 -17.25 -15.48 -36.33
C ARG A 576 -16.67 -16.83 -36.78
N VAL A 577 -16.09 -17.59 -35.86
CA VAL A 577 -15.60 -18.94 -36.12
C VAL A 577 -16.77 -19.89 -36.41
N MET A 578 -17.79 -19.87 -35.55
CA MET A 578 -18.92 -20.81 -35.62
C MET A 578 -19.84 -20.58 -36.83
N ARG A 579 -19.90 -19.36 -37.36
CA ARG A 579 -20.59 -19.06 -38.64
C ARG A 579 -20.12 -19.92 -39.82
N ARG A 580 -18.89 -20.46 -39.79
CA ARG A 580 -18.37 -21.32 -40.87
C ARG A 580 -18.95 -22.73 -40.88
N TYR A 581 -19.56 -23.14 -39.77
CA TYR A 581 -20.20 -24.46 -39.63
C TYR A 581 -21.70 -24.41 -39.96
N ALA A 582 -22.20 -23.31 -40.52
CA ALA A 582 -23.59 -23.20 -40.96
C ALA A 582 -23.94 -24.30 -41.98
N GLY A 583 -25.10 -24.95 -41.80
CA GLY A 583 -25.60 -26.04 -42.64
C GLY A 583 -24.99 -27.41 -42.35
N ARG A 584 -24.23 -27.59 -41.25
CA ARG A 584 -23.74 -28.89 -40.80
C ARG A 584 -24.74 -29.57 -39.88
N SER A 585 -24.99 -30.86 -40.04
CA SER A 585 -25.80 -31.63 -39.10
C SER A 585 -25.11 -31.72 -37.73
N GLU A 586 -25.86 -31.46 -36.65
CA GLU A 586 -25.33 -31.58 -35.30
C GLU A 586 -24.89 -33.03 -34.98
N GLN A 587 -25.68 -34.01 -35.44
CA GLN A 587 -25.40 -35.42 -35.19
C GLN A 587 -24.11 -35.86 -35.89
N GLU A 588 -23.89 -35.46 -37.15
CA GLU A 588 -22.65 -35.73 -37.87
C GLU A 588 -21.43 -35.13 -37.15
N MET A 589 -21.58 -33.92 -36.58
CA MET A 589 -20.51 -33.28 -35.82
C MET A 589 -20.21 -34.02 -34.51
N ARG A 590 -21.23 -34.49 -33.79
CA ARG A 590 -21.07 -35.32 -32.58
C ARG A 590 -20.33 -36.62 -32.89
N ASP A 591 -20.74 -37.32 -33.96
CA ASP A 591 -20.11 -38.58 -34.38
C ASP A 591 -18.63 -38.35 -34.77
N LEU A 592 -18.35 -37.30 -35.55
CA LEU A 592 -16.98 -36.93 -35.93
C LEU A 592 -16.12 -36.61 -34.70
N VAL A 593 -16.66 -35.88 -33.73
CA VAL A 593 -15.94 -35.54 -32.49
C VAL A 593 -15.66 -36.79 -31.67
N ALA A 594 -16.65 -37.67 -31.52
CA ALA A 594 -16.50 -38.92 -30.76
C ALA A 594 -15.43 -39.84 -31.37
N GLU A 595 -15.41 -39.99 -32.70
CA GLU A 595 -14.47 -40.89 -33.38
C GLU A 595 -13.06 -40.31 -33.50
N ARG A 596 -12.93 -39.02 -33.83
CA ARG A 596 -11.67 -38.43 -34.30
C ARG A 596 -11.02 -37.49 -33.30
N LEU A 597 -11.83 -36.70 -32.58
CA LEU A 597 -11.34 -35.66 -31.69
C LEU A 597 -11.13 -36.19 -30.26
N ALA A 598 -12.02 -37.06 -29.77
CA ALA A 598 -11.98 -37.57 -28.40
C ALA A 598 -10.63 -38.23 -28.01
N PRO A 599 -9.99 -39.09 -28.83
CA PRO A 599 -8.70 -39.69 -28.48
C PRO A 599 -7.59 -38.64 -28.36
N SER A 600 -7.56 -37.67 -29.27
CA SER A 600 -6.57 -36.59 -29.29
C SER A 600 -6.77 -35.61 -28.12
N LEU A 601 -8.03 -35.25 -27.83
CA LEU A 601 -8.38 -34.37 -26.72
C LEU A 601 -7.93 -34.98 -25.38
N ARG A 602 -8.18 -36.28 -25.16
CA ARG A 602 -7.77 -36.99 -23.94
C ARG A 602 -6.26 -37.15 -23.82
N ALA A 603 -5.54 -37.41 -24.93
CA ALA A 603 -4.08 -37.51 -24.93
C ALA A 603 -3.38 -36.21 -24.51
N ASN A 604 -4.02 -35.06 -24.79
CA ASN A 604 -3.50 -33.72 -24.51
C ASN A 604 -3.87 -33.16 -23.12
N LEU A 605 -4.61 -33.91 -22.29
CA LEU A 605 -4.93 -33.49 -20.93
C LEU A 605 -3.69 -33.56 -20.03
N HIS A 606 -3.56 -32.58 -19.12
CA HIS A 606 -2.52 -32.54 -18.12
C HIS A 606 -2.79 -33.59 -17.03
N ALA A 607 -1.81 -34.45 -16.77
CA ALA A 607 -1.88 -35.46 -15.73
C ALA A 607 -2.06 -34.83 -14.34
N GLU A 608 -1.48 -33.65 -14.13
CA GLU A 608 -1.67 -32.87 -12.90
C GLU A 608 -3.10 -32.36 -12.74
N ALA A 609 -3.74 -31.91 -13.82
CA ALA A 609 -5.13 -31.46 -13.79
C ALA A 609 -6.06 -32.63 -13.45
N LEU A 610 -5.87 -33.79 -14.08
CA LEU A 610 -6.64 -35.00 -13.81
C LEU A 610 -6.51 -35.45 -12.34
N ALA A 611 -5.30 -35.44 -11.80
CA ALA A 611 -5.06 -35.76 -10.39
C ALA A 611 -5.81 -34.78 -9.47
N ARG A 612 -5.74 -33.47 -9.75
CA ARG A 612 -6.42 -32.45 -8.95
C ARG A 612 -7.95 -32.58 -9.01
N ILE A 613 -8.52 -32.87 -10.18
CA ILE A 613 -9.96 -33.14 -10.33
C ILE A 613 -10.38 -34.34 -9.48
N ALA A 614 -9.60 -35.43 -9.51
CA ALA A 614 -9.85 -36.61 -8.70
C ALA A 614 -9.74 -36.32 -7.18
N GLU A 615 -8.77 -35.50 -6.77
CA GLU A 615 -8.65 -35.04 -5.38
C GLU A 615 -9.89 -34.26 -4.92
N HIS A 616 -10.43 -33.37 -5.74
CA HIS A 616 -11.66 -32.63 -5.44
C HIS A 616 -12.87 -33.54 -5.30
N ARG A 617 -13.05 -34.49 -6.23
CA ARG A 617 -14.12 -35.49 -6.14
C ARG A 617 -14.00 -36.37 -4.90
N ALA A 618 -12.78 -36.80 -4.56
CA ALA A 618 -12.52 -37.58 -3.35
C ALA A 618 -12.79 -36.79 -2.05
N ALA A 619 -12.73 -35.46 -2.10
CA ALA A 619 -13.09 -34.57 -1.00
C ALA A 619 -14.60 -34.25 -0.93
N GLY A 620 -15.41 -34.77 -1.87
CA GLY A 620 -16.85 -34.50 -1.94
C GLY A 620 -17.23 -33.19 -2.65
N HIS A 621 -16.26 -32.49 -3.24
CA HIS A 621 -16.53 -31.25 -3.96
C HIS A 621 -17.22 -31.54 -5.29
N ARG A 622 -18.04 -30.61 -5.76
CA ARG A 622 -18.60 -30.62 -7.12
C ARG A 622 -17.58 -30.08 -8.11
N THR A 623 -17.34 -30.82 -9.19
CA THR A 623 -16.39 -30.45 -10.24
C THR A 623 -17.12 -29.88 -11.45
N VAL A 624 -16.70 -28.69 -11.89
CA VAL A 624 -17.34 -27.97 -12.98
C VAL A 624 -16.30 -27.58 -14.02
N LEU A 625 -16.55 -27.91 -15.28
CA LEU A 625 -15.80 -27.38 -16.42
C LEU A 625 -16.54 -26.16 -16.98
N VAL A 626 -15.89 -25.01 -17.00
CA VAL A 626 -16.42 -23.79 -17.62
C VAL A 626 -15.56 -23.45 -18.82
N THR A 627 -16.14 -23.44 -20.01
CA THR A 627 -15.39 -23.25 -21.26
C THR A 627 -16.12 -22.34 -22.24
N GLY A 628 -15.34 -21.66 -23.08
CA GLY A 628 -15.84 -20.87 -24.19
C GLY A 628 -16.06 -21.70 -25.46
N GLU A 629 -15.78 -23.00 -25.42
CA GLU A 629 -16.04 -23.94 -26.50
C GLU A 629 -17.53 -24.28 -26.61
N ILE A 630 -17.91 -24.91 -27.73
CA ILE A 630 -19.24 -25.48 -27.93
C ILE A 630 -19.33 -26.85 -27.24
N ASP A 631 -20.48 -27.15 -26.64
CA ASP A 631 -20.76 -28.37 -25.90
C ASP A 631 -20.37 -29.65 -26.66
N VAL A 632 -20.73 -29.76 -27.94
CA VAL A 632 -20.38 -30.89 -28.81
C VAL A 632 -18.88 -31.20 -28.81
N PHE A 633 -17.99 -30.18 -28.72
CA PHE A 633 -16.55 -30.38 -28.73
C PHE A 633 -15.96 -30.85 -27.39
N VAL A 634 -16.69 -30.66 -26.29
CA VAL A 634 -16.21 -30.94 -24.93
C VAL A 634 -16.95 -32.07 -24.24
N GLU A 635 -18.05 -32.54 -24.82
CA GLU A 635 -18.78 -33.74 -24.42
C GLU A 635 -17.91 -34.97 -24.14
N PRO A 636 -16.83 -35.25 -24.90
CA PRO A 636 -15.94 -36.35 -24.58
C PRO A 636 -15.25 -36.26 -23.23
N LEU A 637 -15.35 -35.14 -22.50
CA LEU A 637 -14.80 -34.93 -21.16
C LEU A 637 -15.87 -35.05 -20.05
N GLY A 638 -17.11 -35.39 -20.39
CA GLY A 638 -18.25 -35.45 -19.47
C GLY A 638 -18.06 -36.38 -18.26
N ASP A 639 -17.26 -37.44 -18.40
CA ASP A 639 -16.92 -38.36 -17.31
C ASP A 639 -16.07 -37.72 -16.21
N LEU A 640 -15.36 -36.62 -16.51
CA LEU A 640 -14.44 -35.97 -15.58
C LEU A 640 -15.11 -34.92 -14.68
N PHE A 641 -16.27 -34.40 -15.08
CA PHE A 641 -16.94 -33.29 -14.39
C PHE A 641 -18.38 -33.65 -14.04
N ASP A 642 -18.90 -33.06 -12.97
CA ASP A 642 -20.30 -33.21 -12.59
C ASP A 642 -21.20 -32.27 -13.41
N HIS A 643 -20.64 -31.12 -13.81
CA HIS A 643 -21.29 -30.17 -14.72
C HIS A 643 -20.29 -29.65 -15.77
N ILE A 644 -20.71 -29.63 -17.03
CA ILE A 644 -20.00 -28.94 -18.12
C ILE A 644 -20.84 -27.75 -18.57
N VAL A 645 -20.22 -26.57 -18.57
CA VAL A 645 -20.82 -25.32 -19.01
C VAL A 645 -20.08 -24.85 -20.24
N ALA A 646 -20.76 -24.95 -21.38
CA ALA A 646 -20.22 -24.65 -22.70
C ALA A 646 -21.28 -23.89 -23.54
N GLY A 647 -20.84 -23.26 -24.62
CA GLY A 647 -21.74 -22.64 -25.60
C GLY A 647 -22.55 -23.69 -26.35
N LYS A 648 -23.71 -23.29 -26.90
CA LYS A 648 -24.55 -24.16 -27.73
C LYS A 648 -24.78 -23.53 -29.09
N MET A 649 -24.78 -24.35 -30.13
CA MET A 649 -25.16 -23.92 -31.47
C MET A 649 -26.68 -23.86 -31.60
N ASP A 650 -27.16 -22.90 -32.37
CA ASP A 650 -28.56 -22.82 -32.78
C ASP A 650 -28.80 -23.80 -33.93
N VAL A 651 -29.92 -24.53 -33.87
CA VAL A 651 -30.26 -25.60 -34.81
C VAL A 651 -31.59 -25.31 -35.48
N ASP A 652 -31.67 -25.60 -36.78
CA ASP A 652 -32.92 -25.56 -37.53
C ASP A 652 -33.79 -26.80 -37.28
N ASP A 653 -34.99 -26.79 -37.85
CA ASP A 653 -35.97 -27.87 -37.71
C ASP A 653 -35.47 -29.22 -38.27
N GLU A 654 -34.41 -29.21 -39.09
CA GLU A 654 -33.78 -30.39 -39.70
C GLU A 654 -32.58 -30.90 -38.88
N GLY A 655 -32.24 -30.22 -37.78
CA GLY A 655 -31.10 -30.56 -36.91
C GLY A 655 -29.75 -30.09 -37.43
N ASN A 656 -29.74 -29.10 -38.34
CA ASN A 656 -28.51 -28.50 -38.86
C ASN A 656 -28.20 -27.19 -38.14
N TRP A 657 -26.90 -26.92 -37.94
CA TRP A 657 -26.43 -25.69 -37.32
C TRP A 657 -26.74 -24.47 -38.20
N THR A 658 -27.41 -23.45 -37.65
CA THR A 658 -27.73 -22.21 -38.38
C THR A 658 -26.51 -21.29 -38.55
N GLY A 659 -25.38 -21.64 -37.91
CA GLY A 659 -24.18 -20.82 -37.83
C GLY A 659 -24.23 -19.73 -36.76
N HIS A 660 -25.34 -19.65 -36.00
CA HIS A 660 -25.49 -18.80 -34.83
C HIS A 660 -25.42 -19.63 -33.55
N LEU A 661 -25.18 -18.97 -32.41
CA LEU A 661 -25.20 -19.61 -31.10
C LEU A 661 -26.61 -19.52 -30.52
N ALA A 662 -27.12 -20.61 -29.95
CA ALA A 662 -28.41 -20.65 -29.26
C ALA A 662 -28.40 -19.80 -27.97
N VAL A 663 -27.22 -19.64 -27.37
CA VAL A 663 -26.99 -18.81 -26.19
C VAL A 663 -25.73 -17.97 -26.36
N SER A 664 -25.67 -16.83 -25.68
CA SER A 664 -24.45 -16.01 -25.64
C SER A 664 -23.26 -16.84 -25.14
N PRO A 665 -22.09 -16.73 -25.79
CA PRO A 665 -20.91 -17.52 -25.44
C PRO A 665 -20.44 -17.19 -24.02
N LEU A 666 -20.14 -18.21 -23.24
CA LEU A 666 -19.76 -18.06 -21.83
C LEU A 666 -18.27 -17.69 -21.69
N VAL A 667 -18.00 -16.39 -21.79
CA VAL A 667 -16.65 -15.84 -21.84
C VAL A 667 -16.50 -14.68 -20.87
N GLY A 668 -15.33 -14.57 -20.24
CA GLY A 668 -15.00 -13.47 -19.32
C GLY A 668 -16.01 -13.34 -18.19
N GLU A 669 -16.58 -12.14 -18.02
CA GLU A 669 -17.55 -11.79 -16.95
C GLU A 669 -18.80 -12.68 -16.94
N ALA A 670 -19.22 -13.20 -18.09
CA ALA A 670 -20.38 -14.11 -18.14
C ALA A 670 -20.14 -15.40 -17.34
N ARG A 671 -18.88 -15.88 -17.27
CA ARG A 671 -18.48 -17.03 -16.44
C ARG A 671 -18.64 -16.73 -14.96
N ALA A 672 -18.28 -15.52 -14.53
CA ALA A 672 -18.40 -15.08 -13.14
C ALA A 672 -19.87 -14.96 -12.74
N ALA A 673 -20.70 -14.33 -13.58
CA ALA A 673 -22.13 -14.21 -13.35
C ALA A 673 -22.82 -15.59 -13.27
N TRP A 674 -22.43 -16.51 -14.16
CA TRP A 674 -22.91 -17.89 -14.10
C TRP A 674 -22.51 -18.57 -12.78
N LEU A 675 -21.24 -18.47 -12.36
CA LEU A 675 -20.74 -19.11 -11.15
C LEU A 675 -21.48 -18.60 -9.90
N VAL A 676 -21.67 -17.29 -9.78
CA VAL A 676 -22.39 -16.67 -8.66
C VAL A 676 -23.85 -17.12 -8.62
N ARG A 677 -24.50 -17.22 -9.79
CA ARG A 677 -25.87 -17.72 -9.89
C ARG A 677 -25.95 -19.21 -9.53
N ALA A 678 -25.08 -20.03 -10.10
CA ALA A 678 -25.03 -21.47 -9.86
C ALA A 678 -24.78 -21.76 -8.37
N ALA A 679 -23.90 -21.01 -7.71
CA ALA A 679 -23.65 -21.14 -6.28
C ALA A 679 -24.90 -20.85 -5.44
N ARG A 680 -25.70 -19.84 -5.79
CA ARG A 680 -26.96 -19.56 -5.09
C ARG A 680 -28.01 -20.65 -5.31
N GLU A 681 -28.14 -21.13 -6.55
CA GLU A 681 -29.12 -22.15 -6.92
C GLU A 681 -28.80 -23.52 -6.28
N HIS A 682 -27.52 -23.87 -6.16
CA HIS A 682 -27.07 -25.16 -5.64
C HIS A 682 -26.59 -25.11 -4.17
N GLY A 683 -26.58 -23.93 -3.54
CA GLY A 683 -26.13 -23.74 -2.17
C GLY A 683 -24.61 -23.90 -1.97
N TRP A 684 -23.79 -23.55 -2.97
CA TRP A 684 -22.33 -23.65 -2.87
C TRP A 684 -21.72 -22.44 -2.13
N ASP A 685 -20.79 -22.72 -1.21
CA ASP A 685 -19.98 -21.71 -0.52
C ASP A 685 -18.77 -21.33 -1.37
N LEU A 686 -18.88 -20.20 -2.08
CA LEU A 686 -17.78 -19.69 -2.91
C LEU A 686 -16.53 -19.32 -2.12
N SER A 687 -16.66 -18.93 -0.84
CA SER A 687 -15.51 -18.57 0.00
C SER A 687 -14.63 -19.77 0.35
N SER A 688 -15.19 -20.98 0.32
CA SER A 688 -14.46 -22.24 0.48
C SER A 688 -14.14 -22.92 -0.85
N SER A 689 -14.58 -22.36 -1.98
CA SER A 689 -14.48 -22.95 -3.32
C SER A 689 -13.17 -22.66 -4.04
N PHE A 690 -12.92 -23.42 -5.11
CA PHE A 690 -11.67 -23.45 -5.86
C PHE A 690 -11.89 -23.11 -7.32
N ALA A 691 -10.95 -22.38 -7.91
CA ALA A 691 -11.02 -22.00 -9.31
C ALA A 691 -9.63 -22.07 -9.96
N TYR A 692 -9.57 -22.57 -11.19
CA TYR A 692 -8.33 -22.81 -11.94
C TYR A 692 -8.43 -22.22 -13.35
N GLY A 693 -7.56 -21.28 -13.70
CA GLY A 693 -7.54 -20.63 -15.02
C GLY A 693 -6.15 -20.12 -15.42
N ASP A 694 -5.95 -19.85 -16.72
CA ASP A 694 -4.66 -19.49 -17.32
C ASP A 694 -4.62 -18.08 -17.93
N ALA A 695 -5.77 -17.52 -18.28
CA ALA A 695 -5.87 -16.25 -19.00
C ALA A 695 -6.25 -15.09 -18.09
N TYR A 696 -5.76 -13.88 -18.38
CA TYR A 696 -6.17 -12.68 -17.62
C TYR A 696 -7.69 -12.41 -17.70
N ALA A 697 -8.35 -12.89 -18.75
CA ALA A 697 -9.82 -12.84 -18.89
C ALA A 697 -10.55 -13.68 -17.83
N ASP A 698 -9.91 -14.68 -17.24
CA ASP A 698 -10.48 -15.52 -16.18
C ASP A 698 -10.49 -14.84 -14.81
N ARG A 699 -9.83 -13.68 -14.67
CA ARG A 699 -9.77 -12.96 -13.39
C ARG A 699 -11.14 -12.76 -12.77
N ALA A 700 -12.15 -12.46 -13.59
CA ALA A 700 -13.49 -12.09 -13.13
C ALA A 700 -14.16 -13.19 -12.30
N TRP A 701 -13.97 -14.46 -12.67
CA TRP A 701 -14.54 -15.60 -11.93
C TRP A 701 -13.55 -16.20 -10.92
N LEU A 702 -12.23 -16.07 -11.16
CA LEU A 702 -11.21 -16.38 -10.15
C LEU A 702 -11.37 -15.48 -8.90
N ASP A 703 -11.69 -14.20 -9.07
CA ASP A 703 -11.94 -13.25 -7.96
C ASP A 703 -13.19 -13.61 -7.12
N GLN A 704 -14.07 -14.50 -7.60
CA GLN A 704 -15.30 -14.87 -6.88
C GLN A 704 -15.11 -15.98 -5.84
N VAL A 705 -14.00 -16.71 -5.88
CA VAL A 705 -13.76 -17.85 -4.98
C VAL A 705 -12.70 -17.53 -3.92
N GLY A 706 -12.75 -18.22 -2.79
CA GLY A 706 -11.72 -18.05 -1.75
C GLY A 706 -10.37 -18.70 -2.08
N ASN A 707 -10.33 -19.69 -2.97
CA ASN A 707 -9.11 -20.40 -3.35
C ASN A 707 -8.81 -20.34 -4.87
N PRO A 708 -8.52 -19.15 -5.43
CA PRO A 708 -8.15 -19.01 -6.84
C PRO A 708 -6.73 -19.52 -7.09
N THR A 709 -6.52 -20.23 -8.20
CA THR A 709 -5.21 -20.72 -8.62
C THR A 709 -4.95 -20.37 -10.09
N ALA A 710 -3.87 -19.64 -10.34
CA ALA A 710 -3.41 -19.35 -11.69
C ALA A 710 -2.58 -20.52 -12.23
N VAL A 711 -3.09 -21.21 -13.24
CA VAL A 711 -2.47 -22.38 -13.86
C VAL A 711 -1.82 -21.96 -15.17
N ASN A 712 -0.52 -22.22 -15.33
CA ASN A 712 0.21 -21.87 -16.55
C ASN A 712 -0.02 -20.42 -17.06
N PRO A 713 -0.12 -19.40 -16.19
CA PRO A 713 -0.74 -18.14 -16.55
C PRO A 713 0.00 -17.40 -17.67
N ASP A 714 -0.76 -16.63 -18.45
CA ASP A 714 -0.24 -15.57 -19.30
C ASP A 714 0.47 -14.47 -18.48
N THR A 715 1.15 -13.55 -19.15
CA THR A 715 1.94 -12.49 -18.48
C THR A 715 1.07 -11.57 -17.63
N ASP A 716 -0.17 -11.29 -18.06
CA ASP A 716 -1.07 -10.34 -17.42
C ASP A 716 -1.73 -10.97 -16.17
N LEU A 717 -2.20 -12.23 -16.26
CA LEU A 717 -2.68 -13.02 -15.13
C LEU A 717 -1.56 -13.30 -14.13
N TYR A 718 -0.34 -13.58 -14.60
CA TYR A 718 0.81 -13.79 -13.70
C TYR A 718 1.09 -12.55 -12.86
N ALA A 719 1.10 -11.36 -13.49
CA ALA A 719 1.29 -10.10 -12.77
C ALA A 719 0.15 -9.84 -11.77
N TYR A 720 -1.10 -10.10 -12.16
CA TYR A 720 -2.28 -9.96 -11.30
C TYR A 720 -2.25 -10.92 -10.11
N ALA A 721 -1.99 -12.21 -10.36
CA ALA A 721 -1.84 -13.25 -9.35
C ALA A 721 -0.74 -12.90 -8.34
N ARG A 722 0.40 -12.36 -8.79
CA ARG A 722 1.47 -11.89 -7.89
C ARG A 722 1.03 -10.71 -7.03
N ALA A 723 0.26 -9.77 -7.58
CA ALA A 723 -0.27 -8.64 -6.82
C ALA A 723 -1.29 -9.08 -5.75
N LYS A 724 -2.20 -10.00 -6.11
CA LYS A 724 -3.21 -10.58 -5.21
C LYS A 724 -2.70 -11.73 -4.33
N ARG A 725 -1.43 -12.12 -4.50
CA ARG A 725 -0.78 -13.26 -3.81
C ARG A 725 -1.48 -14.61 -4.05
N TRP A 726 -2.03 -14.81 -5.23
CA TRP A 726 -2.62 -16.09 -5.62
C TRP A 726 -1.53 -17.15 -5.88
N PRO A 727 -1.80 -18.43 -5.56
CA PRO A 727 -0.99 -19.54 -6.01
C PRO A 727 -0.82 -19.54 -7.54
N VAL A 728 0.42 -19.72 -7.99
CA VAL A 728 0.74 -19.93 -9.40
C VAL A 728 1.33 -21.33 -9.55
N VAL A 729 0.71 -22.16 -10.38
CA VAL A 729 1.16 -23.53 -10.65
C VAL A 729 1.48 -23.72 -12.12
N THR A 730 2.40 -24.63 -12.42
CA THR A 730 2.76 -25.01 -13.79
C THR A 730 2.44 -26.48 -13.99
N TRP A 731 1.50 -26.78 -14.90
CA TRP A 731 1.13 -28.14 -15.27
C TRP A 731 1.62 -28.40 -16.69
N SER A 732 2.41 -29.46 -16.87
CA SER A 732 3.14 -29.67 -18.14
C SER A 732 3.17 -31.12 -18.61
N ARG A 733 2.85 -32.10 -17.76
CA ARG A 733 2.92 -33.52 -18.13
C ARG A 733 1.60 -33.95 -18.78
N THR A 734 1.65 -34.35 -20.05
CA THR A 734 0.50 -34.97 -20.73
C THR A 734 0.54 -36.50 -20.59
N ALA A 735 -0.59 -37.16 -20.84
CA ALA A 735 -0.72 -38.63 -20.74
C ALA A 735 0.32 -39.40 -21.60
N GLU A 736 0.71 -38.86 -22.76
CA GLU A 736 1.74 -39.45 -23.64
C GLU A 736 3.19 -39.32 -23.12
N SER A 737 3.45 -38.43 -22.17
CA SER A 737 4.81 -38.22 -21.64
C SER A 737 5.35 -39.43 -20.84
N ARG A 738 4.48 -40.40 -20.50
CA ARG A 738 4.86 -41.68 -19.88
C ARG A 738 5.35 -42.75 -20.86
N LEU A 739 5.22 -42.54 -22.19
CA LEU A 739 5.69 -43.49 -23.22
C LEU A 739 6.87 -42.98 -24.06
N ALA A 740 7.46 -41.84 -23.69
CA ALA A 740 8.63 -41.27 -24.34
C ALA A 740 9.89 -42.17 -24.45
N PRO A 741 10.13 -43.21 -23.62
CA PRO A 741 11.29 -44.10 -23.84
C PRO A 741 11.13 -45.02 -25.06
N VAL A 742 9.90 -45.33 -25.49
CA VAL A 742 9.65 -46.30 -26.56
C VAL A 742 9.74 -45.65 -27.94
N TRP A 743 9.31 -44.40 -28.07
CA TRP A 743 9.35 -43.68 -29.36
C TRP A 743 10.74 -43.14 -29.74
N ARG A 744 11.67 -42.96 -28.78
CA ARG A 744 13.08 -42.68 -29.09
C ARG A 744 13.84 -43.90 -29.61
N ALA A 745 13.39 -45.12 -29.29
CA ALA A 745 14.03 -46.35 -29.77
C ALA A 745 13.76 -46.63 -31.27
N VAL A 746 12.67 -46.07 -31.83
CA VAL A 746 12.27 -46.32 -33.23
C VAL A 746 12.83 -45.27 -34.22
N ARG A 747 13.34 -44.13 -33.73
CA ARG A 747 14.01 -43.11 -34.58
C ARG A 747 15.55 -43.18 -34.58
N GLY A 748 16.12 -44.21 -33.99
CA GLY A 748 17.57 -44.45 -33.97
C GLY A 748 17.96 -45.68 -34.79
N ARG A 749 17.74 -45.66 -36.11
CA ARG A 749 18.44 -46.44 -37.17
C ARG A 749 17.73 -46.24 -38.52
N ALA A 750 18.13 -45.20 -39.24
CA ALA A 750 18.22 -45.12 -40.70
C ALA A 750 18.81 -43.74 -41.05
#